data_AF-A0A9X1Y5G7-F1
#
_entry.id   AF-A0A9X1Y5G7-F1
#
_cell.length_a   1.000
_cell.length_b   1.000
_cell.length_c   1.000
_cell.angle_alpha   90.00
_cell.angle_beta   90.00
_cell.angle_gamma   90.00
#
_symmetry.space_group_name_H-M   'P 1'
#
loop_
_entity.id
_entity.type
_entity.pdbx_description
1 polymer ?
#
loop_
_entity_poly.entity_id
_entity_poly.type
_entity_poly.pdbx_seq_one_letter_code
_entity_poly.pdbx_strand_id
1 'polypeptide(L)'
;MTARADTAPHPHQAPYQAKPAPTRRGLLQPTTLIVLLLVAAAHLGGWWALNRPVAMPDFRGQVNGLAFAPYQRGQSAESDDWPTTGQIDSDLRRVAPLTRHIRTYTVQNGFDRIPSIAAGLDLRVTLGSWLDKRLDHNAAEIRRLIGTARDNRNVERVMVGNEAVLRGDLTAAQLVGYIRQVRAQVRQPVSTAEPWHVWLDHPELGEAVDVITIHLLPYWEGLPIDDALRFIMEKYDAVAARFPGKPIVIGEVGWPSDGRDIGAARATRVNQAMFLRRFFNIAERRGLTYFVMEAFDQPWKVPFEGRAAGYWGMLDLDREAKWPLVGPVLETPRWKLWAGASTLLALLASAFFLKRRPDIRPGGKLLLAGLAQLFVTGIVLVALQMSETYLSLSAAMVWGGLLLGQVLLLALLLSDSFELAETIWGRIWKRRWEALPAPAGTALPKVSIHLPICNEPPHMVRQTLDALAELDYPDFEVLVVDNNTRDPALWEPVQEHCARLGPKFRFFHLGQWPGYKAGALNFALRETAPDAEVVGVLDSDYVVSPDWLRRMVPFFDRPQVGFVQNPQDYRDGHESLFKRMMFWEYAGFFRCGMVTRNERNAIIQHGTMTLIRRAALADAGGWAEWCICEDSELGLKLMRQGWEAVYTPQSLGRGVMPDDFAAYRKQRHRWAYGAIQIMKGHAKALFSPFRKDLTPGQRWHFVMGWAPWLGDALGLVFVLLGLVWSAGLIFMPVSTEFPILLFMLPSIGLFGFKLFQILALYAARVPCGWRDRLGAAVAGLALTHTIGKAVLAGLFTKRAPFLRTPKMANAPALVQGLVMAREELALLVLCWAAAVGVTVVHQMGTWEAVLWTAVLLVQSVPYLAAVTVSVLASLPGRRQAEIAANLGLSPRVPAASGASVVARSGEGL
;
A
#
# COMPACT_ATOMS: atom_id res chain seq x y z
N MET A 1 -54.67 40.13 52.82
CA MET A 1 -53.29 40.03 53.35
C MET A 1 -52.56 38.93 52.60
N THR A 2 -51.32 39.23 52.19
CA THR A 2 -50.31 38.36 51.54
C THR A 2 -50.62 37.79 50.16
N ALA A 3 -50.31 38.58 49.13
CA ALA A 3 -50.00 38.11 47.78
C ALA A 3 -48.51 37.68 47.74
N ARG A 4 -48.25 36.44 47.33
CA ARG A 4 -46.91 35.96 46.95
C ARG A 4 -46.67 36.32 45.49
N ALA A 5 -45.60 37.05 45.22
CA ALA A 5 -45.13 37.36 43.89
C ALA A 5 -44.43 36.14 43.26
N ASP A 6 -44.77 35.91 42.00
CA ASP A 6 -44.10 35.01 41.06
C ASP A 6 -42.62 35.38 40.89
N THR A 7 -41.74 34.38 40.94
CA THR A 7 -40.46 34.42 40.23
C THR A 7 -40.30 33.10 39.48
N ALA A 8 -40.65 33.12 38.20
CA ALA A 8 -40.33 32.08 37.25
C ALA A 8 -38.80 31.98 37.06
N PRO A 9 -38.23 30.78 36.86
CA PRO A 9 -36.81 30.63 36.56
C PRO A 9 -36.51 31.08 35.12
N HIS A 10 -35.57 32.03 34.97
CA HIS A 10 -35.01 32.46 33.70
C HIS A 10 -34.40 31.27 32.90
N PRO A 11 -34.70 31.11 31.60
CA PRO A 11 -34.07 30.11 30.76
C PRO A 11 -32.79 30.67 30.11
N HIS A 12 -31.67 30.70 30.85
CA HIS A 12 -30.35 30.93 30.26
C HIS A 12 -29.62 29.59 30.03
N GLN A 13 -29.90 28.92 28.91
CA GLN A 13 -28.99 27.89 28.39
C GLN A 13 -27.87 28.60 27.61
N ALA A 14 -26.64 28.56 28.13
CA ALA A 14 -25.52 29.32 27.59
C ALA A 14 -25.04 28.79 26.21
N PRO A 15 -24.95 29.64 25.16
CA PRO A 15 -24.57 29.25 23.78
C PRO A 15 -23.12 28.76 23.62
N TYR A 16 -22.26 28.93 24.64
CA TYR A 16 -20.84 28.56 24.63
C TYR A 16 -20.55 27.23 25.34
N GLN A 17 -21.56 26.36 25.51
CA GLN A 17 -21.40 25.00 26.01
C GLN A 17 -21.52 23.97 24.90
N ALA A 18 -20.53 23.08 24.79
CA ALA A 18 -20.67 21.88 23.96
C ALA A 18 -21.85 21.06 24.50
N LYS A 19 -22.87 20.81 23.68
CA LYS A 19 -24.03 19.99 24.06
C LYS A 19 -23.56 18.57 24.37
N PRO A 20 -23.55 18.09 25.63
CA PRO A 20 -23.13 16.74 25.94
C PRO A 20 -24.28 15.80 25.60
N ALA A 21 -24.09 14.91 24.62
CA ALA A 21 -25.02 13.81 24.43
C ALA A 21 -24.73 12.70 25.47
N PRO A 22 -25.76 12.02 25.99
CA PRO A 22 -25.58 10.93 26.94
C PRO A 22 -24.84 9.76 26.27
N THR A 23 -23.58 9.54 26.66
CA THR A 23 -22.85 8.35 26.25
C THR A 23 -23.22 7.19 27.17
N ARG A 24 -24.05 6.25 26.70
CA ARG A 24 -24.15 4.93 27.34
C ARG A 24 -22.79 4.24 27.24
N ARG A 25 -22.05 4.20 28.35
CA ARG A 25 -20.87 3.34 28.52
C ARG A 25 -21.38 1.94 28.87
N GLY A 26 -21.20 1.00 27.96
CA GLY A 26 -21.56 -0.41 28.11
C GLY A 26 -21.03 -1.22 26.92
N LEU A 27 -21.15 -2.56 26.99
CA LEU A 27 -20.78 -3.52 25.93
C LEU A 27 -21.21 -3.06 24.51
N LEU A 28 -20.54 -3.60 23.48
CA LEU A 28 -20.87 -3.35 22.07
C LEU A 28 -22.39 -3.35 21.86
N GLN A 29 -22.92 -2.28 21.25
CA GLN A 29 -24.34 -2.18 20.98
C GLN A 29 -24.83 -3.41 20.19
N PRO A 30 -26.08 -3.87 20.39
CA PRO A 30 -26.63 -5.02 19.65
C PRO A 30 -26.47 -4.89 18.14
N THR A 31 -26.65 -3.68 17.60
CA THR A 31 -26.44 -3.39 16.17
C THR A 31 -25.00 -3.62 15.73
N THR A 32 -24.01 -3.30 16.57
CA THR A 32 -22.60 -3.57 16.28
C THR A 32 -22.32 -5.08 16.30
N LEU A 33 -22.84 -5.81 17.29
CA LEU A 33 -22.67 -7.27 17.35
C LEU A 33 -23.28 -7.97 16.13
N ILE A 34 -24.50 -7.58 15.73
CA ILE A 34 -25.17 -8.13 14.55
C ILE A 34 -24.32 -7.89 13.29
N VAL A 35 -23.84 -6.66 13.06
CA VAL A 35 -23.00 -6.35 11.90
C VAL A 35 -21.71 -7.17 11.89
N LEU A 36 -21.04 -7.27 13.03
CA LEU A 36 -19.81 -8.05 13.16
C LEU A 36 -20.04 -9.54 12.87
N LEU A 37 -21.13 -10.11 13.39
CA LEU A 37 -21.51 -11.50 13.14
C LEU A 37 -21.88 -11.74 11.67
N LEU A 38 -22.60 -10.81 11.03
CA LEU A 38 -22.95 -10.91 9.61
C LEU A 38 -21.70 -10.89 8.72
N VAL A 39 -20.77 -9.97 8.98
CA VAL A 39 -19.51 -9.90 8.22
C VAL A 39 -18.66 -11.16 8.45
N ALA A 40 -18.56 -11.63 9.69
CA ALA A 40 -17.84 -12.87 10.00
C ALA A 40 -18.48 -14.09 9.31
N ALA A 41 -19.81 -14.22 9.32
CA ALA A 41 -20.52 -15.31 8.67
C ALA A 41 -20.33 -15.28 7.15
N ALA A 42 -20.45 -14.10 6.53
CA ALA A 42 -20.21 -13.93 5.10
C ALA A 42 -18.76 -14.29 4.71
N HIS A 43 -17.79 -13.85 5.52
CA HIS A 43 -16.38 -14.13 5.30
C HIS A 43 -16.06 -15.64 5.44
N LEU A 44 -16.51 -16.28 6.52
CA LEU A 44 -16.33 -17.72 6.72
C LEU A 44 -17.05 -18.54 5.64
N GLY A 45 -18.24 -18.09 5.21
CA GLY A 45 -18.97 -18.67 4.08
C GLY A 45 -18.19 -18.57 2.77
N GLY A 46 -17.53 -17.44 2.52
CA GLY A 46 -16.64 -17.24 1.37
C GLY A 46 -15.43 -18.19 1.40
N TRP A 47 -14.73 -18.29 2.53
CA TRP A 47 -13.63 -19.25 2.70
C TRP A 47 -14.10 -20.69 2.49
N TRP A 48 -15.24 -21.07 3.06
CA TRP A 48 -15.81 -22.40 2.87
C TRP A 48 -16.17 -22.69 1.41
N ALA A 49 -16.73 -21.71 0.70
CA ALA A 49 -17.10 -21.85 -0.71
C ALA A 49 -15.86 -22.05 -1.61
N LEU A 50 -14.77 -21.32 -1.33
CA LEU A 50 -13.52 -21.40 -2.10
C LEU A 50 -12.68 -22.65 -1.78
N ASN A 51 -12.83 -23.24 -0.58
CA ASN A 51 -12.01 -24.35 -0.10
C ASN A 51 -12.79 -25.66 0.01
N ARG A 52 -13.70 -25.91 -0.94
CA ARG A 52 -14.43 -27.19 -0.99
C ARG A 52 -13.48 -28.33 -1.36
N PRO A 53 -13.57 -29.50 -0.68
CA PRO A 53 -12.82 -30.68 -1.09
C PRO A 53 -13.19 -31.09 -2.51
N VAL A 54 -12.19 -31.39 -3.33
CA VAL A 54 -12.38 -31.84 -4.71
C VAL A 54 -12.36 -33.36 -4.72
N ALA A 55 -13.47 -33.95 -5.20
CA ALA A 55 -13.57 -35.38 -5.41
C ALA A 55 -12.75 -35.79 -6.64
N MET A 56 -12.01 -36.90 -6.51
CA MET A 56 -11.17 -37.44 -7.58
C MET A 56 -11.02 -38.96 -7.41
N PRO A 57 -10.55 -39.68 -8.45
CA PRO A 57 -10.39 -41.13 -8.37
C PRO A 57 -9.42 -41.55 -7.25
N ASP A 58 -9.80 -42.59 -6.52
CA ASP A 58 -8.91 -43.23 -5.56
C ASP A 58 -7.82 -44.02 -6.27
N PHE A 59 -6.64 -44.09 -5.64
CA PHE A 59 -5.61 -45.03 -6.02
C PHE A 59 -5.21 -45.83 -4.78
N ARG A 60 -5.40 -47.16 -4.85
CA ARG A 60 -5.13 -48.09 -3.74
C ARG A 60 -3.94 -49.02 -4.01
N GLY A 61 -3.35 -48.93 -5.21
CA GLY A 61 -2.17 -49.68 -5.59
C GLY A 61 -0.88 -49.05 -5.04
N GLN A 62 0.25 -49.64 -5.42
CA GLN A 62 1.57 -49.10 -5.13
C GLN A 62 2.09 -48.30 -6.33
N VAL A 63 2.72 -47.14 -6.09
CA VAL A 63 3.31 -46.33 -7.18
C VAL A 63 4.45 -47.12 -7.81
N ASN A 64 4.48 -47.19 -9.15
CA ASN A 64 5.43 -48.06 -9.86
C ASN A 64 6.88 -47.66 -9.57
N GLY A 65 7.23 -46.38 -9.72
CA GLY A 65 8.56 -45.87 -9.39
C GLY A 65 8.57 -44.36 -9.11
N LEU A 66 9.60 -43.92 -8.39
CA LEU A 66 9.85 -42.49 -8.10
C LEU A 66 11.24 -42.06 -8.59
N ALA A 67 11.33 -40.93 -9.28
CA ALA A 67 12.59 -40.26 -9.50
C ALA A 67 13.14 -39.74 -8.16
N PHE A 68 14.39 -40.10 -7.84
CA PHE A 68 14.97 -39.95 -6.52
C PHE A 68 16.21 -39.06 -6.57
N ALA A 69 16.05 -37.83 -6.07
CA ALA A 69 17.11 -36.86 -5.83
C ALA A 69 17.07 -36.44 -4.34
N PRO A 70 18.00 -36.92 -3.50
CA PRO A 70 17.95 -36.76 -2.04
C PRO A 70 18.49 -35.41 -1.55
N TYR A 71 18.39 -34.34 -2.35
CA TYR A 71 18.84 -33.02 -1.92
C TYR A 71 17.98 -32.50 -0.76
N GLN A 72 18.62 -31.97 0.27
CA GLN A 72 17.95 -31.34 1.41
C GLN A 72 17.88 -29.81 1.26
N ARG A 73 17.27 -29.16 2.24
CA ARG A 73 17.16 -27.70 2.27
C ARG A 73 18.56 -27.08 2.23
N GLY A 74 18.82 -26.26 1.21
CA GLY A 74 20.11 -25.60 1.00
C GLY A 74 21.10 -26.38 0.11
N GLN A 75 20.81 -27.65 -0.19
CA GLN A 75 21.62 -28.48 -1.09
C GLN A 75 21.07 -28.40 -2.52
N SER A 76 21.94 -28.52 -3.51
CA SER A 76 21.58 -28.56 -4.93
C SER A 76 22.60 -29.35 -5.75
N ALA A 77 22.24 -29.66 -7.00
CA ALA A 77 23.17 -30.27 -7.95
C ALA A 77 24.30 -29.33 -8.40
N GLU A 78 24.21 -28.03 -8.08
CA GLU A 78 25.20 -27.01 -8.43
C GLU A 78 26.07 -26.59 -7.23
N SER A 79 25.71 -27.04 -6.02
CA SER A 79 26.44 -26.72 -4.79
C SER A 79 27.47 -27.78 -4.44
N ASP A 80 28.52 -27.40 -3.72
CA ASP A 80 29.49 -28.36 -3.14
C ASP A 80 28.96 -29.08 -1.88
N ASP A 81 27.72 -28.81 -1.47
CA ASP A 81 27.05 -29.45 -0.33
C ASP A 81 26.14 -30.59 -0.82
N TRP A 82 26.69 -31.80 -0.78
CA TRP A 82 26.03 -33.01 -1.28
C TRP A 82 25.36 -33.81 -0.15
N PRO A 83 24.24 -34.52 -0.43
CA PRO A 83 23.58 -35.37 0.56
C PRO A 83 24.52 -36.41 1.19
N THR A 84 24.58 -36.41 2.51
CA THR A 84 25.34 -37.41 3.28
C THR A 84 24.69 -38.78 3.19
N THR A 85 25.45 -39.84 3.45
CA THR A 85 24.93 -41.21 3.48
C THR A 85 23.75 -41.39 4.45
N GLY A 86 23.77 -40.71 5.61
CA GLY A 86 22.65 -40.73 6.56
C GLY A 86 21.39 -40.02 6.04
N GLN A 87 21.55 -38.91 5.30
CA GLN A 87 20.43 -38.23 4.65
C GLN A 87 19.82 -39.09 3.53
N ILE A 88 20.66 -39.75 2.73
CA ILE A 88 20.23 -40.68 1.68
C ILE A 88 19.44 -41.86 2.27
N ASP A 89 19.95 -42.52 3.32
CA ASP A 89 19.24 -43.62 4.01
C ASP A 89 17.89 -43.16 4.57
N SER A 90 17.86 -42.00 5.24
CA SER A 90 16.62 -41.41 5.77
C SER A 90 15.59 -41.16 4.66
N ASP A 91 16.00 -40.56 3.54
CA ASP A 91 15.11 -40.26 2.43
C ASP A 91 14.62 -41.54 1.73
N LEU A 92 15.47 -42.55 1.56
CA LEU A 92 15.07 -43.86 1.02
C LEU A 92 14.03 -44.56 1.92
N ARG A 93 14.16 -44.46 3.25
CA ARG A 93 13.15 -45.00 4.20
C ARG A 93 11.79 -44.30 4.06
N ARG A 94 11.76 -43.04 3.64
CA ARG A 94 10.51 -42.30 3.38
C ARG A 94 9.87 -42.71 2.06
N VAL A 95 10.66 -43.11 1.07
CA VAL A 95 10.20 -43.52 -0.26
C VAL A 95 9.77 -44.99 -0.30
N ALA A 96 10.42 -45.87 0.46
CA ALA A 96 10.15 -47.32 0.45
C ALA A 96 8.69 -47.75 0.70
N PRO A 97 7.89 -47.05 1.54
CA PRO A 97 6.46 -47.35 1.67
C PRO A 97 5.63 -47.02 0.43
N LEU A 98 6.08 -46.09 -0.42
CA LEU A 98 5.35 -45.59 -1.58
C LEU A 98 5.59 -46.44 -2.83
N THR A 99 6.79 -47.00 -2.98
CA THR A 99 7.22 -47.71 -4.18
C THR A 99 8.29 -48.77 -3.89
N ARG A 100 8.47 -49.70 -4.82
CA ARG A 100 9.59 -50.66 -4.84
C ARG A 100 10.69 -50.28 -5.83
N HIS A 101 10.49 -49.24 -6.64
CA HIS A 101 11.44 -48.84 -7.68
C HIS A 101 11.81 -47.37 -7.55
N ILE A 102 13.10 -47.07 -7.65
CA ILE A 102 13.60 -45.69 -7.71
C ILE A 102 14.46 -45.48 -8.94
N ARG A 103 14.48 -44.26 -9.44
CA ARG A 103 15.33 -43.83 -10.55
C ARG A 103 16.28 -42.74 -10.08
N THR A 104 17.55 -42.85 -10.42
CA THR A 104 18.58 -41.83 -10.12
C THR A 104 19.06 -41.15 -11.40
N TYR A 105 19.63 -39.96 -11.28
CA TYR A 105 20.05 -39.13 -12.42
C TYR A 105 21.57 -39.13 -12.65
N THR A 106 22.35 -39.41 -11.61
CA THR A 106 23.81 -39.41 -11.64
C THR A 106 24.36 -40.45 -10.66
N VAL A 107 25.62 -40.84 -10.86
CA VAL A 107 26.39 -41.69 -9.94
C VAL A 107 27.50 -40.93 -9.21
N GLN A 108 27.57 -39.61 -9.35
CA GLN A 108 28.64 -38.79 -8.73
C GLN A 108 28.37 -38.44 -7.28
N ASN A 109 29.40 -37.91 -6.63
CA ASN A 109 29.29 -37.20 -5.34
C ASN A 109 28.55 -38.02 -4.26
N GLY A 110 28.76 -39.33 -4.26
CA GLY A 110 28.17 -40.28 -3.30
C GLY A 110 26.86 -40.93 -3.74
N PHE A 111 26.31 -40.57 -4.91
CA PHE A 111 25.07 -41.16 -5.44
C PHE A 111 25.28 -42.60 -5.93
N ASP A 112 26.52 -42.99 -6.27
CA ASP A 112 26.92 -44.38 -6.51
C ASP A 112 26.66 -45.32 -5.32
N ARG A 113 26.48 -44.78 -4.11
CA ARG A 113 26.12 -45.56 -2.91
C ARG A 113 24.62 -45.86 -2.81
N ILE A 114 23.76 -45.12 -3.52
CA ILE A 114 22.29 -45.26 -3.43
C ILE A 114 21.84 -46.72 -3.65
N PRO A 115 22.32 -47.46 -4.68
CA PRO A 115 21.93 -48.86 -4.87
C PRO A 115 22.23 -49.76 -3.67
N SER A 116 23.41 -49.59 -3.05
CA SER A 116 23.82 -50.41 -1.90
C SER A 116 22.94 -50.17 -0.67
N ILE A 117 22.55 -48.91 -0.41
CA ILE A 117 21.66 -48.55 0.69
C ILE A 117 20.23 -49.01 0.39
N ALA A 118 19.77 -48.80 -0.84
CA ALA A 118 18.45 -49.19 -1.32
C ALA A 118 18.21 -50.72 -1.24
N ALA A 119 19.27 -51.52 -1.43
CA ALA A 119 19.18 -52.97 -1.32
C ALA A 119 18.70 -53.43 0.07
N GLY A 120 19.12 -52.74 1.14
CA GLY A 120 18.70 -53.02 2.51
C GLY A 120 17.23 -52.69 2.80
N LEU A 121 16.55 -51.99 1.89
CA LEU A 121 15.14 -51.57 2.00
C LEU A 121 14.24 -52.25 0.97
N ASP A 122 14.74 -53.28 0.27
CA ASP A 122 14.04 -53.98 -0.82
C ASP A 122 13.57 -53.02 -1.94
N LEU A 123 14.44 -52.07 -2.28
CA LEU A 123 14.26 -51.12 -3.38
C LEU A 123 15.13 -51.52 -4.57
N ARG A 124 14.51 -51.54 -5.76
CA ARG A 124 15.19 -51.72 -7.06
C ARG A 124 15.54 -50.37 -7.66
N VAL A 125 16.70 -50.29 -8.31
CA VAL A 125 17.25 -49.03 -8.82
C VAL A 125 17.38 -49.07 -10.33
N THR A 126 16.75 -48.11 -11.02
CA THR A 126 17.14 -47.69 -12.36
C THR A 126 18.25 -46.65 -12.21
N LEU A 127 19.48 -47.06 -12.51
CA LEU A 127 20.68 -46.28 -12.25
C LEU A 127 20.98 -45.35 -13.43
N GLY A 128 21.01 -44.04 -13.21
CA GLY A 128 21.26 -43.06 -14.28
C GLY A 128 22.63 -42.39 -14.22
N SER A 129 23.10 -41.96 -15.38
CA SER A 129 24.29 -41.11 -15.54
C SER A 129 23.92 -39.75 -16.13
N TRP A 130 24.53 -38.69 -15.62
CA TRP A 130 24.37 -37.35 -16.18
C TRP A 130 25.51 -37.04 -17.14
N LEU A 131 25.20 -36.91 -18.43
CA LEU A 131 26.19 -36.62 -19.48
C LEU A 131 26.04 -35.16 -19.95
N ASP A 132 27.17 -34.49 -20.11
CA ASP A 132 27.24 -33.08 -20.52
C ASP A 132 28.30 -32.86 -21.63
N LYS A 133 28.65 -31.61 -21.95
CA LYS A 133 29.60 -31.27 -23.03
C LYS A 133 31.06 -31.64 -22.70
N ARG A 134 31.40 -31.92 -21.45
CA ARG A 134 32.76 -32.21 -20.97
C ARG A 134 33.04 -33.71 -21.11
N LEU A 135 33.79 -34.08 -22.15
CA LEU A 135 34.03 -35.48 -22.49
C LEU A 135 34.78 -36.27 -21.40
N ASP A 136 35.75 -35.66 -20.72
CA ASP A 136 36.49 -36.31 -19.62
C ASP A 136 35.58 -36.60 -18.42
N HIS A 137 34.63 -35.71 -18.16
CA HIS A 137 33.61 -35.87 -17.13
C HIS A 137 32.68 -37.04 -17.46
N ASN A 138 32.19 -37.09 -18.70
CA ASN A 138 31.38 -38.20 -19.20
C ASN A 138 32.11 -39.54 -19.09
N ALA A 139 33.40 -39.58 -19.44
CA ALA A 139 34.19 -40.81 -19.32
C ALA A 139 34.30 -41.30 -17.86
N ALA A 140 34.46 -40.38 -16.90
CA ALA A 140 34.47 -40.71 -15.48
C ALA A 140 33.09 -41.20 -14.99
N GLU A 141 32.02 -40.52 -15.41
CA GLU A 141 30.63 -40.88 -15.11
C GLU A 141 30.30 -42.29 -15.60
N ILE A 142 30.61 -42.59 -16.86
CA ILE A 142 30.35 -43.89 -17.49
C ILE A 142 31.13 -45.02 -16.80
N ARG A 143 32.40 -44.79 -16.43
CA ARG A 143 33.19 -45.78 -15.69
C ARG A 143 32.56 -46.10 -14.33
N ARG A 144 32.12 -45.07 -13.59
CA ARG A 144 31.48 -45.24 -12.28
C ARG A 144 30.10 -45.90 -12.41
N LEU A 145 29.34 -45.56 -13.45
CA LEU A 145 28.05 -46.17 -13.78
C LEU A 145 28.19 -47.68 -13.99
N ILE A 146 29.14 -48.09 -14.82
CA ILE A 146 29.41 -49.51 -15.12
C ILE A 146 29.83 -50.27 -13.85
N GLY A 147 30.74 -49.70 -13.05
CA GLY A 147 31.18 -50.32 -11.79
C GLY A 147 30.00 -50.51 -10.82
N THR A 148 29.26 -49.43 -10.55
CA THR A 148 28.11 -49.45 -9.64
C THR A 148 27.03 -50.43 -10.08
N ALA A 149 26.74 -50.50 -11.39
CA ALA A 149 25.75 -51.44 -11.94
C ALA A 149 26.19 -52.91 -11.79
N ARG A 150 27.48 -53.21 -11.89
CA ARG A 150 28.01 -54.57 -11.71
C ARG A 150 27.99 -55.00 -10.24
N ASP A 151 28.32 -54.08 -9.35
CA ASP A 151 28.50 -54.36 -7.92
C ASP A 151 27.16 -54.57 -7.19
N ASN A 152 26.05 -54.05 -7.73
CA ASN A 152 24.76 -54.05 -7.07
C ASN A 152 23.72 -54.89 -7.81
N ARG A 153 23.20 -55.93 -7.15
CA ARG A 153 22.21 -56.86 -7.74
C ARG A 153 20.80 -56.28 -7.88
N ASN A 154 20.47 -55.27 -7.08
CA ASN A 154 19.17 -54.58 -7.12
C ASN A 154 19.10 -53.49 -8.21
N VAL A 155 20.17 -53.27 -8.99
CA VAL A 155 20.13 -52.42 -10.18
C VAL A 155 19.42 -53.18 -11.30
N GLU A 156 18.24 -52.70 -11.69
CA GLU A 156 17.37 -53.36 -12.68
C GLU A 156 17.63 -52.88 -14.11
N ARG A 157 18.04 -51.61 -14.27
CA ARG A 157 18.25 -50.93 -15.55
C ARG A 157 19.35 -49.87 -15.41
N VAL A 158 19.99 -49.56 -16.54
CA VAL A 158 21.03 -48.53 -16.63
C VAL A 158 20.62 -47.47 -17.65
N MET A 159 20.61 -46.20 -17.24
CA MET A 159 20.24 -45.05 -18.06
C MET A 159 21.50 -44.24 -18.41
N VAL A 160 21.87 -44.24 -19.68
CA VAL A 160 23.04 -43.56 -20.24
C VAL A 160 22.61 -42.21 -20.75
N GLY A 161 22.57 -41.22 -19.86
CA GLY A 161 22.11 -39.88 -20.16
C GLY A 161 20.65 -39.63 -19.76
N ASN A 162 20.35 -38.36 -19.55
CA ASN A 162 19.02 -37.83 -19.30
C ASN A 162 18.92 -36.57 -20.14
N GLU A 163 18.02 -36.50 -21.12
CA GLU A 163 17.78 -35.36 -22.00
C GLU A 163 19.05 -34.76 -22.64
N ALA A 164 20.04 -35.61 -22.93
CA ALA A 164 21.35 -35.16 -23.39
C ALA A 164 21.28 -34.63 -24.83
N VAL A 165 20.38 -35.19 -25.65
CA VAL A 165 20.11 -34.70 -27.01
C VAL A 165 19.22 -33.46 -26.95
N LEU A 166 18.16 -33.48 -26.14
CA LEU A 166 17.28 -32.31 -25.95
C LEU A 166 18.05 -31.06 -25.51
N ARG A 167 18.94 -31.20 -24.52
CA ARG A 167 19.77 -30.08 -24.02
C ARG A 167 20.85 -29.64 -25.02
N GLY A 168 21.06 -30.39 -26.10
CA GLY A 168 22.14 -30.16 -27.06
C GLY A 168 23.53 -30.36 -26.44
N ASP A 169 23.63 -31.19 -25.40
CA ASP A 169 24.91 -31.54 -24.77
C ASP A 169 25.68 -32.54 -25.62
N LEU A 170 24.96 -33.51 -26.21
CA LEU A 170 25.51 -34.54 -27.09
C LEU A 170 24.65 -34.69 -28.35
N THR A 171 25.29 -35.02 -29.46
CA THR A 171 24.59 -35.50 -30.66
C THR A 171 24.06 -36.92 -30.44
N ALA A 172 22.99 -37.30 -31.16
CA ALA A 172 22.44 -38.66 -31.12
C ALA A 172 23.52 -39.72 -31.39
N ALA A 173 24.41 -39.50 -32.36
CA ALA A 173 25.50 -40.43 -32.67
C ALA A 173 26.51 -40.60 -31.52
N GLN A 174 26.89 -39.52 -30.83
CA GLN A 174 27.76 -39.60 -29.64
C GLN A 174 27.08 -40.37 -28.51
N LEU A 175 25.80 -40.12 -28.28
CA LEU A 175 25.02 -40.80 -27.26
C LEU A 175 24.90 -42.31 -27.55
N VAL A 176 24.65 -42.70 -28.81
CA VAL A 176 24.69 -44.10 -29.28
C VAL A 176 26.04 -44.75 -28.96
N GLY A 177 27.14 -44.02 -29.13
CA GLY A 177 28.48 -44.48 -28.76
C GLY A 177 28.59 -44.88 -27.29
N TYR A 178 28.18 -43.99 -26.38
CA TYR A 178 28.17 -44.27 -24.94
C TYR A 178 27.22 -45.42 -24.58
N ILE A 179 26.02 -45.47 -25.17
CA ILE A 179 25.04 -46.54 -24.95
C ILE A 179 25.67 -47.90 -25.29
N ARG A 180 26.30 -48.03 -26.47
CA ARG A 180 26.95 -49.27 -26.91
C ARG A 180 28.11 -49.65 -26.00
N GLN A 181 28.91 -48.69 -25.56
CA GLN A 181 30.02 -48.91 -24.62
C GLN A 181 29.53 -49.48 -23.28
N VAL A 182 28.47 -48.91 -22.71
CA VAL A 182 27.90 -49.36 -21.44
C VAL A 182 27.25 -50.73 -21.61
N ARG A 183 26.45 -50.90 -22.65
CA ARG A 183 25.74 -52.16 -22.96
C ARG A 183 26.67 -53.34 -23.15
N ALA A 184 27.85 -53.13 -23.74
CA ALA A 184 28.87 -54.18 -23.87
C ALA A 184 29.46 -54.63 -22.52
N GLN A 185 29.22 -53.88 -21.44
CA GLN A 185 29.88 -54.04 -20.15
C GLN A 185 28.93 -54.31 -18.98
N VAL A 186 27.63 -54.11 -19.13
CA VAL A 186 26.64 -54.38 -18.08
C VAL A 186 25.69 -55.51 -18.50
N ARG A 187 25.10 -56.20 -17.53
CA ARG A 187 24.12 -57.28 -17.78
C ARG A 187 22.68 -56.80 -17.78
N GLN A 188 22.46 -55.61 -17.25
CA GLN A 188 21.16 -54.95 -17.15
C GLN A 188 20.76 -54.37 -18.52
N PRO A 189 19.46 -54.27 -18.83
CA PRO A 189 18.98 -53.53 -19.99
C PRO A 189 19.45 -52.07 -19.94
N VAL A 190 19.99 -51.58 -21.06
CA VAL A 190 20.52 -50.22 -21.20
C VAL A 190 19.55 -49.35 -21.99
N SER A 191 19.40 -48.11 -21.54
CA SER A 191 18.55 -47.10 -22.16
C SER A 191 19.20 -45.71 -22.09
N THR A 192 18.57 -44.72 -22.69
CA THR A 192 18.74 -43.29 -22.42
C THR A 192 17.34 -42.72 -22.15
N ALA A 193 17.22 -41.61 -21.43
CA ALA A 193 15.93 -40.97 -21.21
C ALA A 193 15.83 -39.68 -22.02
N GLU A 194 14.85 -39.59 -22.92
CA GLU A 194 14.63 -38.43 -23.80
C GLU A 194 13.12 -38.17 -23.95
N PRO A 195 12.69 -36.94 -24.31
CA PRO A 195 11.29 -36.66 -24.62
C PRO A 195 10.79 -37.41 -25.85
N TRP A 196 9.47 -37.57 -25.95
CA TRP A 196 8.81 -38.31 -27.03
C TRP A 196 9.23 -37.89 -28.45
N HIS A 197 9.44 -36.59 -28.71
CA HIS A 197 9.79 -36.10 -30.05
C HIS A 197 11.23 -36.49 -30.45
N VAL A 198 12.19 -36.47 -29.52
CA VAL A 198 13.58 -36.90 -29.78
C VAL A 198 13.62 -38.35 -30.26
N TRP A 199 12.79 -39.23 -29.67
CA TRP A 199 12.69 -40.62 -30.12
C TRP A 199 12.12 -40.77 -31.53
N LEU A 200 11.19 -39.90 -31.93
CA LEU A 200 10.61 -39.93 -33.28
C LEU A 200 11.58 -39.37 -34.32
N ASP A 201 12.34 -38.33 -33.94
CA ASP A 201 13.28 -37.62 -34.82
C ASP A 201 14.62 -38.37 -34.99
N HIS A 202 15.05 -39.11 -33.95
CA HIS A 202 16.32 -39.85 -33.91
C HIS A 202 16.11 -41.36 -33.68
N PRO A 203 15.55 -42.09 -34.66
CA PRO A 203 15.24 -43.50 -34.50
C PRO A 203 16.46 -44.41 -34.28
N GLU A 204 17.66 -43.97 -34.66
CA GLU A 204 18.93 -44.65 -34.39
C GLU A 204 19.22 -44.83 -32.89
N LEU A 205 18.70 -43.94 -32.03
CA LEU A 205 18.76 -44.11 -30.57
C LEU A 205 17.93 -45.32 -30.14
N GLY A 206 16.74 -45.45 -30.72
CA GLY A 206 15.84 -46.57 -30.48
C GLY A 206 16.50 -47.89 -30.81
N GLU A 207 17.27 -48.00 -31.88
CA GLU A 207 18.01 -49.22 -32.26
C GLU A 207 19.15 -49.58 -31.29
N ALA A 208 19.80 -48.57 -30.70
CA ALA A 208 20.96 -48.77 -29.83
C ALA A 208 20.60 -49.29 -28.43
N VAL A 209 19.39 -48.96 -27.94
CA VAL A 209 18.92 -49.30 -26.58
C VAL A 209 18.16 -50.63 -26.51
N ASP A 210 18.18 -51.27 -25.33
CA ASP A 210 17.38 -52.47 -25.03
C ASP A 210 15.93 -52.11 -24.65
N VAL A 211 15.74 -50.95 -24.03
CA VAL A 211 14.45 -50.41 -23.59
C VAL A 211 14.39 -48.92 -23.92
N ILE A 212 13.23 -48.42 -24.33
CA ILE A 212 13.03 -46.99 -24.60
C ILE A 212 12.54 -46.31 -23.32
N THR A 213 13.15 -45.18 -22.95
CA THR A 213 12.70 -44.39 -21.80
C THR A 213 12.25 -43.01 -22.25
N ILE A 214 10.94 -42.74 -22.14
CA ILE A 214 10.32 -41.50 -22.61
C ILE A 214 9.97 -40.56 -21.45
N HIS A 215 10.19 -39.27 -21.61
CA HIS A 215 9.69 -38.23 -20.71
C HIS A 215 8.38 -37.63 -21.24
N LEU A 216 7.38 -37.52 -20.36
CA LEU A 216 6.02 -37.09 -20.69
C LEU A 216 5.50 -36.10 -19.63
N LEU A 217 5.74 -34.81 -19.87
CA LEU A 217 5.45 -33.71 -18.94
C LEU A 217 4.48 -32.69 -19.55
N PRO A 218 3.16 -32.97 -19.58
CA PRO A 218 2.16 -32.16 -20.30
C PRO A 218 1.97 -30.74 -19.75
N TYR A 219 2.41 -30.47 -18.51
CA TYR A 219 2.39 -29.13 -17.94
C TYR A 219 3.22 -28.14 -18.78
N TRP A 220 4.39 -28.57 -19.27
CA TRP A 220 5.26 -27.73 -20.10
C TRP A 220 4.70 -27.46 -21.51
N GLU A 221 3.73 -28.27 -21.95
CA GLU A 221 3.01 -28.09 -23.22
C GLU A 221 1.84 -27.09 -23.07
N GLY A 222 1.58 -26.58 -21.86
CA GLY A 222 0.53 -25.61 -21.57
C GLY A 222 -0.90 -26.15 -21.66
N LEU A 223 -1.06 -27.47 -21.56
CA LEU A 223 -2.34 -28.17 -21.71
C LEU A 223 -3.21 -28.09 -20.44
N PRO A 224 -4.55 -28.02 -20.55
CA PRO A 224 -5.41 -28.14 -19.39
C PRO A 224 -5.35 -29.55 -18.78
N ILE A 225 -5.62 -29.64 -17.48
CA ILE A 225 -5.52 -30.89 -16.70
C ILE A 225 -6.34 -32.06 -17.28
N ASP A 226 -7.50 -31.78 -17.88
CA ASP A 226 -8.38 -32.82 -18.42
C ASP A 226 -7.87 -33.42 -19.74
N ASP A 227 -7.04 -32.68 -20.48
CA ASP A 227 -6.44 -33.15 -21.75
C ASP A 227 -5.07 -33.79 -21.57
N ALA A 228 -4.40 -33.51 -20.45
CA ALA A 228 -3.05 -33.94 -20.15
C ALA A 228 -2.83 -35.45 -20.31
N LEU A 229 -3.77 -36.28 -19.84
CA LEU A 229 -3.62 -37.74 -19.89
C LEU A 229 -3.81 -38.31 -21.29
N ARG A 230 -4.74 -37.73 -22.05
CA ARG A 230 -4.97 -38.11 -23.45
C ARG A 230 -3.70 -37.83 -24.26
N PHE A 231 -3.12 -36.65 -24.10
CA PHE A 231 -1.84 -36.30 -24.71
C PHE A 231 -0.74 -37.31 -24.38
N ILE A 232 -0.54 -37.64 -23.11
CA ILE A 232 0.48 -38.62 -22.69
C ILE A 232 0.27 -39.97 -23.36
N MET A 233 -0.97 -40.47 -23.39
CA MET A 233 -1.26 -41.76 -24.00
C MET A 233 -1.06 -41.72 -25.52
N GLU A 234 -1.47 -40.64 -26.19
CA GLU A 234 -1.23 -40.46 -27.64
C GLU A 234 0.27 -40.44 -27.97
N LYS A 235 1.09 -39.74 -27.17
CA LYS A 235 2.56 -39.71 -27.38
C LYS A 235 3.21 -41.04 -27.05
N TYR A 236 2.77 -41.72 -26.00
CA TYR A 236 3.22 -43.09 -25.69
C TYR A 236 2.92 -44.04 -26.85
N ASP A 237 1.68 -44.04 -27.35
CA ASP A 237 1.21 -44.93 -28.41
C ASP A 237 1.94 -44.63 -29.74
N ALA A 238 2.26 -43.36 -30.02
CA ALA A 238 3.06 -42.96 -31.19
C ALA A 238 4.50 -43.50 -31.14
N VAL A 239 5.17 -43.43 -29.98
CA VAL A 239 6.51 -44.02 -29.81
C VAL A 239 6.44 -45.54 -29.88
N ALA A 240 5.43 -46.16 -29.29
CA ALA A 240 5.20 -47.61 -29.38
C ALA A 240 5.02 -48.09 -30.82
N ALA A 241 4.26 -47.33 -31.62
CA ALA A 241 4.08 -47.63 -33.04
C ALA A 241 5.38 -47.49 -33.84
N ARG A 242 6.24 -46.53 -33.49
CA ARG A 242 7.54 -46.32 -34.17
C ARG A 242 8.55 -47.43 -33.88
N PHE A 243 8.48 -48.05 -32.70
CA PHE A 243 9.41 -49.08 -32.24
C PHE A 243 8.68 -50.35 -31.81
N PRO A 244 8.07 -51.09 -32.76
CA PRO A 244 7.25 -52.25 -32.43
C PRO A 244 8.07 -53.32 -31.69
N GLY A 245 7.50 -53.83 -30.59
CA GLY A 245 8.12 -54.89 -29.77
C GLY A 245 9.22 -54.44 -28.81
N LYS A 246 9.64 -53.16 -28.82
CA LYS A 246 10.56 -52.64 -27.81
C LYS A 246 9.80 -52.29 -26.52
N PRO A 247 10.27 -52.73 -25.33
CA PRO A 247 9.69 -52.28 -24.07
C PRO A 247 9.85 -50.76 -23.92
N ILE A 248 8.82 -50.10 -23.37
CA ILE A 248 8.81 -48.66 -23.12
C ILE A 248 8.62 -48.41 -21.62
N VAL A 249 9.41 -47.48 -21.10
CA VAL A 249 9.36 -46.98 -19.73
C VAL A 249 9.08 -45.49 -19.79
N ILE A 250 8.15 -45.02 -18.96
CA ILE A 250 7.96 -43.57 -18.79
C ILE A 250 8.96 -43.11 -17.73
N GLY A 251 10.05 -42.49 -18.18
CA GLY A 251 11.15 -42.06 -17.30
C GLY A 251 10.76 -40.92 -16.38
N GLU A 252 9.88 -40.03 -16.85
CA GLU A 252 9.36 -38.90 -16.07
C GLU A 252 7.92 -38.64 -16.47
N VAL A 253 7.06 -38.54 -15.45
CA VAL A 253 5.68 -38.12 -15.57
C VAL A 253 5.27 -37.41 -14.29
N GLY A 254 4.54 -36.32 -14.40
CA GLY A 254 4.16 -35.56 -13.22
C GLY A 254 3.38 -34.31 -13.54
N TRP A 255 3.08 -33.58 -12.48
CA TRP A 255 2.46 -32.26 -12.55
C TRP A 255 2.90 -31.46 -11.31
N PRO A 256 3.25 -30.17 -11.43
CA PRO A 256 3.70 -29.37 -10.30
C PRO A 256 2.53 -28.94 -9.41
N SER A 257 2.73 -28.92 -8.08
CA SER A 257 1.68 -28.51 -7.13
C SER A 257 1.57 -27.00 -6.89
N ASP A 258 2.56 -26.24 -7.33
CA ASP A 258 2.63 -24.77 -7.22
C ASP A 258 3.58 -24.28 -8.33
N GLY A 259 3.42 -23.04 -8.77
CA GLY A 259 4.13 -22.53 -9.94
C GLY A 259 3.33 -21.51 -10.75
N ARG A 260 3.95 -20.98 -11.80
CA ARG A 260 3.29 -20.10 -12.77
C ARG A 260 2.34 -20.90 -13.65
N ASP A 261 1.25 -20.31 -14.12
CA ASP A 261 0.42 -20.95 -15.15
C ASP A 261 1.11 -20.88 -16.53
N ILE A 262 1.08 -21.98 -17.29
CA ILE A 262 1.59 -22.04 -18.68
C ILE A 262 0.40 -22.36 -19.58
N GLY A 263 0.00 -21.43 -20.45
CA GLY A 263 -1.20 -21.61 -21.27
C GLY A 263 -2.43 -21.89 -20.41
N ALA A 264 -3.03 -23.08 -20.54
CA ALA A 264 -4.14 -23.55 -19.71
C ALA A 264 -3.70 -24.49 -18.56
N ALA A 265 -2.41 -24.83 -18.47
CA ALA A 265 -1.85 -25.67 -17.42
C ALA A 265 -1.70 -24.86 -16.12
N ARG A 266 -2.47 -25.26 -15.09
CA ARG A 266 -2.43 -24.64 -13.76
C ARG A 266 -1.70 -25.51 -12.74
N ALA A 267 -0.68 -24.96 -12.09
CA ALA A 267 0.10 -25.63 -11.06
C ALA A 267 -0.60 -25.48 -9.69
N THR A 268 -1.31 -26.52 -9.25
CA THR A 268 -2.05 -26.52 -7.98
C THR A 268 -1.96 -27.88 -7.31
N ARG A 269 -2.14 -27.93 -5.99
CA ARG A 269 -2.09 -29.18 -5.21
C ARG A 269 -3.17 -30.15 -5.68
N VAL A 270 -4.38 -29.64 -5.93
CA VAL A 270 -5.49 -30.45 -6.44
C VAL A 270 -5.19 -30.97 -7.85
N ASN A 271 -4.63 -30.16 -8.75
CA ASN A 271 -4.32 -30.61 -10.11
C ASN A 271 -3.21 -31.65 -10.13
N GLN A 272 -2.17 -31.49 -9.29
CA GLN A 272 -1.14 -32.51 -9.14
C GLN A 272 -1.75 -33.85 -8.69
N ALA A 273 -2.57 -33.83 -7.63
CA ALA A 273 -3.24 -35.03 -7.12
C ALA A 273 -4.18 -35.66 -8.16
N MET A 274 -4.97 -34.82 -8.86
CA MET A 274 -5.88 -35.25 -9.92
C MET A 274 -5.14 -35.93 -11.07
N PHE A 275 -4.07 -35.29 -11.55
CA PHE A 275 -3.24 -35.81 -12.63
C PHE A 275 -2.65 -37.17 -12.25
N LEU A 276 -1.93 -37.23 -11.12
CA LEU A 276 -1.20 -38.41 -10.70
C LEU A 276 -2.13 -39.58 -10.40
N ARG A 277 -3.25 -39.36 -9.69
CA ARG A 277 -4.18 -40.47 -9.35
C ARG A 277 -4.89 -41.01 -10.58
N ARG A 278 -5.30 -40.14 -11.52
CA ARG A 278 -5.86 -40.60 -12.80
C ARG A 278 -4.81 -41.36 -13.62
N PHE A 279 -3.58 -40.86 -13.68
CA PHE A 279 -2.47 -41.52 -14.36
C PHE A 279 -2.15 -42.89 -13.76
N PHE A 280 -2.04 -43.01 -12.44
CA PHE A 280 -1.76 -44.27 -11.74
C PHE A 280 -2.79 -45.35 -12.07
N ASN A 281 -4.07 -44.98 -12.06
CA ASN A 281 -5.16 -45.89 -12.45
C ASN A 281 -5.07 -46.34 -13.91
N ILE A 282 -4.66 -45.46 -14.84
CA ILE A 282 -4.45 -45.82 -16.24
C ILE A 282 -3.23 -46.73 -16.37
N ALA A 283 -2.14 -46.39 -15.69
CA ALA A 283 -0.89 -47.13 -15.72
C ALA A 283 -1.06 -48.54 -15.16
N GLU A 284 -1.82 -48.72 -14.08
CA GLU A 284 -2.15 -50.04 -13.52
C GLU A 284 -2.97 -50.88 -14.50
N ARG A 285 -3.99 -50.29 -15.16
CA ARG A 285 -4.79 -51.01 -16.17
C ARG A 285 -4.00 -51.40 -17.41
N ARG A 286 -3.06 -50.56 -17.85
CA ARG A 286 -2.24 -50.79 -19.05
C ARG A 286 -0.93 -51.54 -18.74
N GLY A 287 -0.62 -51.82 -17.47
CA GLY A 287 0.64 -52.45 -17.07
C GLY A 287 1.89 -51.60 -17.39
N LEU A 288 1.79 -50.28 -17.30
CA LEU A 288 2.88 -49.37 -17.66
C LEU A 288 3.95 -49.32 -16.57
N THR A 289 5.22 -49.29 -16.98
CA THR A 289 6.35 -48.99 -16.09
C THR A 289 6.67 -47.51 -16.16
N TYR A 290 6.71 -46.83 -15.01
CA TYR A 290 6.88 -45.37 -14.96
C TYR A 290 7.60 -44.90 -13.71
N PHE A 291 8.21 -43.73 -13.79
CA PHE A 291 8.75 -42.98 -12.65
C PHE A 291 8.09 -41.61 -12.56
N VAL A 292 7.49 -41.32 -11.41
CA VAL A 292 6.97 -39.97 -11.16
C VAL A 292 8.15 -39.03 -10.98
N MET A 293 8.12 -37.88 -11.66
CA MET A 293 8.99 -36.75 -11.38
C MET A 293 8.25 -35.84 -10.39
N GLU A 294 8.62 -35.83 -9.10
CA GLU A 294 9.67 -36.63 -8.45
C GLU A 294 9.32 -37.04 -7.02
N ALA A 295 10.23 -37.68 -6.28
CA ALA A 295 9.98 -38.10 -4.91
C ALA A 295 9.73 -36.91 -3.97
N PHE A 296 10.62 -35.91 -3.99
CA PHE A 296 10.59 -34.74 -3.10
C PHE A 296 10.60 -33.44 -3.89
N ASP A 297 9.95 -32.40 -3.37
CA ASP A 297 10.09 -31.05 -3.91
C ASP A 297 11.57 -30.60 -3.92
N GLN A 298 11.99 -29.92 -4.98
CA GLN A 298 13.38 -29.51 -5.23
C GLN A 298 13.49 -27.98 -5.44
N PRO A 299 13.35 -27.16 -4.37
CA PRO A 299 13.32 -25.71 -4.49
C PRO A 299 14.57 -25.08 -5.10
N TRP A 300 15.70 -25.78 -5.08
CA TRP A 300 16.93 -25.32 -5.73
C TRP A 300 16.77 -25.17 -7.25
N LYS A 301 15.75 -25.79 -7.87
CA LYS A 301 15.43 -25.64 -9.30
C LYS A 301 14.81 -24.30 -9.70
N VAL A 302 14.23 -23.60 -8.72
CA VAL A 302 13.44 -22.37 -8.95
C VAL A 302 14.23 -21.25 -9.64
N PRO A 303 15.49 -20.94 -9.27
CA PRO A 303 16.20 -19.80 -9.85
C PRO A 303 16.49 -19.88 -11.36
N PHE A 304 16.46 -21.08 -11.96
CA PHE A 304 16.84 -21.28 -13.36
C PHE A 304 15.73 -21.91 -14.23
N GLU A 305 14.86 -22.74 -13.66
CA GLU A 305 13.70 -23.33 -14.37
C GLU A 305 12.35 -22.68 -14.01
N GLY A 306 12.36 -21.70 -13.09
CA GLY A 306 11.17 -21.00 -12.62
C GLY A 306 10.44 -21.72 -11.48
N ARG A 307 9.43 -21.05 -10.90
CA ARG A 307 8.76 -21.52 -9.67
C ARG A 307 8.27 -22.97 -9.73
N ALA A 308 7.65 -23.37 -10.83
CA ALA A 308 7.02 -24.70 -10.96
C ALA A 308 8.00 -25.86 -10.79
N ALA A 309 9.26 -25.67 -11.23
CA ALA A 309 10.31 -26.68 -11.14
C ALA A 309 10.61 -27.14 -9.71
N GLY A 310 10.32 -26.29 -8.71
CA GLY A 310 10.53 -26.63 -7.31
C GLY A 310 9.48 -27.55 -6.69
N TYR A 311 8.32 -27.77 -7.34
CA TYR A 311 7.12 -28.34 -6.68
C TYR A 311 6.57 -29.63 -7.32
N TRP A 312 7.44 -30.40 -7.98
CA TRP A 312 7.08 -31.67 -8.65
C TRP A 312 6.98 -32.86 -7.69
N GLY A 313 7.46 -32.74 -6.45
CA GLY A 313 7.47 -33.81 -5.47
C GLY A 313 6.08 -34.34 -5.16
N MET A 314 5.97 -35.65 -4.94
CA MET A 314 4.85 -36.26 -4.21
C MET A 314 4.94 -35.97 -2.70
N LEU A 315 6.17 -35.89 -2.20
CA LEU A 315 6.51 -35.44 -0.85
C LEU A 315 7.04 -34.00 -0.92
N ASP A 316 6.78 -33.21 0.11
CA ASP A 316 7.32 -31.86 0.24
C ASP A 316 8.80 -31.87 0.65
N LEU A 317 9.41 -30.68 0.77
CA LEU A 317 10.81 -30.54 1.16
C LEU A 317 11.09 -31.09 2.58
N ASP A 318 10.07 -31.20 3.41
CA ASP A 318 10.18 -31.72 4.79
C ASP A 318 9.83 -33.22 4.85
N ARG A 319 9.69 -33.88 3.68
CA ARG A 319 9.43 -35.33 3.48
C ARG A 319 8.04 -35.77 3.90
N GLU A 320 7.09 -34.85 3.95
CA GLU A 320 5.68 -35.14 4.26
C GLU A 320 4.84 -35.24 2.97
N ALA A 321 3.79 -36.07 3.00
CA ALA A 321 2.92 -36.25 1.84
C ALA A 321 2.04 -35.00 1.61
N LYS A 322 2.04 -34.50 0.37
CA LYS A 322 1.32 -33.26 0.02
C LYS A 322 -0.20 -33.42 -0.02
N TRP A 323 -0.67 -34.64 -0.31
CA TRP A 323 -2.09 -35.00 -0.42
C TRP A 323 -2.27 -36.52 -0.28
N PRO A 324 -3.47 -36.99 0.14
CA PRO A 324 -3.74 -38.42 0.32
C PRO A 324 -4.06 -39.15 -1.01
N LEU A 325 -3.65 -40.42 -1.12
CA LEU A 325 -3.93 -41.29 -2.28
C LEU A 325 -5.38 -41.82 -2.35
N VAL A 326 -6.16 -41.66 -1.26
CA VAL A 326 -7.57 -42.06 -1.13
C VAL A 326 -8.39 -40.89 -0.57
N GLY A 327 -9.60 -40.68 -1.06
CA GLY A 327 -10.52 -39.62 -0.63
C GLY A 327 -10.32 -38.27 -1.34
N PRO A 328 -11.07 -37.24 -0.94
CA PRO A 328 -11.02 -35.92 -1.56
C PRO A 328 -9.77 -35.14 -1.13
N VAL A 329 -9.33 -34.21 -1.98
CA VAL A 329 -8.15 -33.36 -1.73
C VAL A 329 -8.59 -31.90 -1.55
N LEU A 330 -7.95 -31.21 -0.61
CA LEU A 330 -8.12 -29.77 -0.37
C LEU A 330 -6.93 -29.03 -0.95
N GLU A 331 -7.16 -27.92 -1.64
CA GLU A 331 -6.10 -27.04 -2.14
C GLU A 331 -5.28 -26.45 -0.99
N THR A 332 -5.97 -25.90 0.01
CA THR A 332 -5.36 -25.35 1.24
C THR A 332 -5.83 -26.13 2.47
N PRO A 333 -5.12 -27.19 2.91
CA PRO A 333 -5.60 -28.04 4.02
C PRO A 333 -5.87 -27.30 5.33
N ARG A 334 -5.11 -26.23 5.60
CA ARG A 334 -5.20 -25.43 6.84
C ARG A 334 -6.11 -24.21 6.70
N TRP A 335 -6.96 -24.13 5.67
CA TRP A 335 -7.78 -22.94 5.40
C TRP A 335 -8.66 -22.52 6.60
N LYS A 336 -9.18 -23.48 7.39
CA LYS A 336 -10.01 -23.18 8.57
C LYS A 336 -9.27 -22.35 9.62
N LEU A 337 -7.98 -22.65 9.83
CA LEU A 337 -7.12 -21.92 10.76
C LEU A 337 -6.92 -20.47 10.28
N TRP A 338 -6.58 -20.31 9.00
CA TRP A 338 -6.34 -19.00 8.39
C TRP A 338 -7.62 -18.16 8.30
N ALA A 339 -8.75 -18.77 7.93
CA ALA A 339 -10.06 -18.14 7.93
C ALA A 339 -10.47 -17.68 9.34
N GLY A 340 -10.27 -18.54 10.35
CA GLY A 340 -10.52 -18.22 11.75
C GLY A 340 -9.65 -17.09 12.27
N ALA A 341 -8.35 -17.13 12.00
CA ALA A 341 -7.40 -16.09 12.37
C ALA A 341 -7.72 -14.74 11.71
N SER A 342 -7.99 -14.73 10.40
CA SER A 342 -8.40 -13.52 9.67
C SER A 342 -9.69 -12.93 10.24
N THR A 343 -10.69 -13.76 10.49
CA THR A 343 -11.98 -13.32 11.07
C THR A 343 -11.78 -12.72 12.45
N LEU A 344 -11.01 -13.39 13.33
CA LEU A 344 -10.74 -12.91 14.68
C LEU A 344 -10.01 -11.56 14.67
N LEU A 345 -8.95 -11.43 13.86
CA LEU A 345 -8.19 -10.18 13.75
C LEU A 345 -9.05 -9.02 13.24
N ALA A 346 -9.88 -9.27 12.21
CA ALA A 346 -10.80 -8.27 11.67
C ALA A 346 -11.89 -7.87 12.68
N LEU A 347 -12.42 -8.83 13.44
CA LEU A 347 -13.39 -8.58 14.50
C LEU A 347 -12.79 -7.71 15.62
N LEU A 348 -11.56 -8.02 16.05
CA LEU A 348 -10.85 -7.23 17.07
C LEU A 348 -10.59 -5.80 16.60
N ALA A 349 -10.12 -5.63 15.35
CA ALA A 349 -9.89 -4.32 14.75
C ALA A 349 -11.20 -3.52 14.63
N SER A 350 -12.26 -4.12 14.11
CA SER A 350 -13.56 -3.48 13.95
C SER A 350 -14.19 -3.11 15.31
N ALA A 351 -14.13 -4.01 16.28
CA ALA A 351 -14.62 -3.77 17.63
C ALA A 351 -13.86 -2.62 18.32
N PHE A 352 -12.54 -2.52 18.11
CA PHE A 352 -11.73 -1.42 18.65
C PHE A 352 -12.24 -0.04 18.20
N PHE A 353 -12.58 0.14 16.92
CA PHE A 353 -13.10 1.39 16.40
C PHE A 353 -14.57 1.62 16.79
N LEU A 354 -15.43 0.62 16.59
CA LEU A 354 -16.87 0.75 16.82
C LEU A 354 -17.24 0.90 18.30
N LYS A 355 -16.42 0.39 19.23
CA LYS A 355 -16.57 0.64 20.68
C LYS A 355 -16.38 2.12 21.03
N ARG A 356 -15.55 2.86 20.27
CA ARG A 356 -15.28 4.29 20.52
C ARG A 356 -16.34 5.22 19.92
N ARG A 357 -17.04 4.78 18.88
CA ARG A 357 -18.14 5.50 18.21
C ARG A 357 -19.36 4.60 18.02
N PRO A 358 -20.04 4.22 19.11
CA PRO A 358 -21.22 3.34 19.03
C PRO A 358 -22.39 4.00 18.28
N ASP A 359 -22.39 5.33 18.17
CA ASP A 359 -23.42 6.14 17.51
C ASP A 359 -23.41 6.07 15.98
N ILE A 360 -22.39 5.46 15.36
CA ILE A 360 -22.33 5.26 13.90
C ILE A 360 -23.55 4.43 13.44
N ARG A 361 -24.24 4.89 12.40
CA ARG A 361 -25.39 4.18 11.81
C ARG A 361 -24.97 2.80 11.25
N PRO A 362 -25.91 1.82 11.15
CA PRO A 362 -25.60 0.48 10.67
C PRO A 362 -24.83 0.41 9.35
N GLY A 363 -25.14 1.28 8.37
CA GLY A 363 -24.41 1.35 7.10
C GLY A 363 -22.91 1.66 7.28
N GLY A 364 -22.55 2.62 8.12
CA GLY A 364 -21.15 2.93 8.42
C GLY A 364 -20.45 1.82 9.23
N LYS A 365 -21.18 1.14 10.11
CA LYS A 365 -20.68 -0.04 10.83
C LYS A 365 -20.35 -1.18 9.86
N LEU A 366 -21.25 -1.44 8.90
CA LEU A 366 -21.08 -2.49 7.89
C LEU A 366 -19.90 -2.18 6.96
N LEU A 367 -19.80 -0.94 6.49
CA LEU A 367 -18.67 -0.49 5.67
C LEU A 367 -17.34 -0.71 6.40
N LEU A 368 -17.22 -0.24 7.64
CA LEU A 368 -15.97 -0.35 8.40
C LEU A 368 -15.60 -1.81 8.68
N ALA A 369 -16.56 -2.63 9.12
CA ALA A 369 -16.32 -4.04 9.40
C ALA A 369 -15.99 -4.83 8.12
N GLY A 370 -16.68 -4.57 7.02
CA GLY A 370 -16.43 -5.20 5.72
C GLY A 370 -15.05 -4.86 5.16
N LEU A 371 -14.66 -3.58 5.19
CA LEU A 371 -13.33 -3.15 4.74
C LEU A 371 -12.22 -3.68 5.65
N ALA A 372 -12.41 -3.65 6.97
CA ALA A 372 -11.47 -4.25 7.91
C ALA A 372 -11.28 -5.75 7.63
N GLN A 373 -12.37 -6.48 7.38
CA GLN A 373 -12.33 -7.90 7.03
C GLN A 373 -11.59 -8.12 5.71
N LEU A 374 -11.89 -7.34 4.67
CA LEU A 374 -11.21 -7.44 3.37
C LEU A 374 -9.70 -7.21 3.50
N PHE A 375 -9.30 -6.16 4.22
CA PHE A 375 -7.90 -5.80 4.41
C PHE A 375 -7.12 -6.84 5.22
N VAL A 376 -7.68 -7.30 6.33
CA VAL A 376 -7.07 -8.36 7.16
C VAL A 376 -6.96 -9.66 6.38
N THR A 377 -7.97 -10.03 5.60
CA THR A 377 -7.91 -11.21 4.73
C THR A 377 -6.82 -11.09 3.68
N GLY A 378 -6.62 -9.92 3.07
CA GLY A 378 -5.50 -9.68 2.17
C GLY A 378 -4.13 -9.95 2.82
N ILE A 379 -3.91 -9.44 4.04
CA ILE A 379 -2.66 -9.69 4.81
C ILE A 379 -2.50 -11.18 5.09
N VAL A 380 -3.57 -11.84 5.52
CA VAL A 380 -3.55 -13.26 5.86
C VAL A 380 -3.29 -14.13 4.63
N LEU A 381 -3.81 -13.76 3.46
CA LEU A 381 -3.52 -14.47 2.21
C LEU A 381 -2.05 -14.33 1.79
N VAL A 382 -1.43 -13.16 1.99
CA VAL A 382 0.02 -13.00 1.75
C VAL A 382 0.81 -13.89 2.71
N ALA A 383 0.45 -13.89 4.01
CA ALA A 383 1.12 -14.72 5.00
C ALA A 383 0.95 -16.23 4.73
N LEU A 384 -0.24 -16.64 4.26
CA LEU A 384 -0.51 -18.00 3.80
C LEU A 384 0.41 -18.36 2.63
N GLN A 385 0.47 -17.52 1.59
CA GLN A 385 1.33 -17.76 0.43
C GLN A 385 2.80 -17.88 0.82
N MET A 386 3.28 -17.00 1.72
CA MET A 386 4.64 -17.06 2.26
C MET A 386 4.91 -18.37 2.99
N SER A 387 3.92 -18.89 3.73
CA SER A 387 4.05 -20.14 4.47
C SER A 387 4.08 -21.38 3.58
N GLU A 388 3.54 -21.28 2.37
CA GLU A 388 3.50 -22.37 1.38
C GLU A 388 4.63 -22.29 0.36
N THR A 389 5.39 -21.19 0.33
CA THR A 389 6.50 -20.98 -0.62
C THR A 389 7.84 -21.27 0.04
N TYR A 390 8.71 -22.04 -0.63
CA TYR A 390 10.10 -22.24 -0.20
C TYR A 390 10.95 -20.99 -0.44
N LEU A 391 10.88 -20.02 0.48
CA LEU A 391 11.62 -18.76 0.36
C LEU A 391 13.09 -18.92 0.80
N SER A 392 14.01 -18.38 -0.01
CA SER A 392 15.37 -18.11 0.45
C SER A 392 15.38 -17.00 1.51
N LEU A 393 16.47 -16.84 2.26
CA LEU A 393 16.57 -15.75 3.25
C LEU A 393 16.39 -14.37 2.61
N SER A 394 16.98 -14.14 1.44
CA SER A 394 16.81 -12.89 0.70
C SER A 394 15.37 -12.67 0.25
N ALA A 395 14.72 -13.70 -0.30
CA ALA A 395 13.31 -13.62 -0.68
C ALA A 395 12.40 -13.40 0.54
N ALA A 396 12.67 -14.07 1.65
CA ALA A 396 11.94 -13.87 2.91
C ALA A 396 12.07 -12.44 3.45
N MET A 397 13.26 -11.83 3.36
CA MET A 397 13.46 -10.43 3.73
C MET A 397 12.67 -9.47 2.82
N VAL A 398 12.70 -9.69 1.49
CA VAL A 398 11.93 -8.88 0.54
C VAL A 398 10.44 -8.98 0.80
N TRP A 399 9.92 -10.22 0.90
CA TRP A 399 8.50 -10.45 1.18
C TRP A 399 8.09 -9.95 2.56
N GLY A 400 8.95 -10.06 3.57
CA GLY A 400 8.72 -9.49 4.89
C GLY A 400 8.62 -7.96 4.85
N GLY A 401 9.48 -7.30 4.07
CA GLY A 401 9.41 -5.86 3.82
C GLY A 401 8.12 -5.45 3.10
N LEU A 402 7.73 -6.18 2.05
CA LEU A 402 6.47 -5.94 1.32
C LEU A 402 5.25 -6.17 2.21
N LEU A 403 5.25 -7.24 3.03
CA LEU A 403 4.20 -7.51 4.00
C LEU A 403 4.08 -6.39 5.05
N LEU A 404 5.21 -5.89 5.56
CA LEU A 404 5.21 -4.74 6.46
C LEU A 404 4.62 -3.49 5.79
N GLY A 405 5.02 -3.20 4.55
CA GLY A 405 4.43 -2.12 3.76
C GLY A 405 2.93 -2.28 3.58
N GLN A 406 2.47 -3.50 3.28
CA GLN A 406 1.07 -3.87 3.13
C GLN A 406 0.28 -3.64 4.43
N VAL A 407 0.83 -4.05 5.57
CA VAL A 407 0.23 -3.82 6.90
C VAL A 407 0.09 -2.33 7.19
N LEU A 408 1.12 -1.52 6.90
CA LEU A 408 1.09 -0.07 7.10
C LEU A 408 0.06 0.62 6.20
N LEU A 409 0.00 0.26 4.92
CA LEU A 409 -1.00 0.77 3.97
C LEU A 409 -2.42 0.44 4.40
N LEU A 410 -2.66 -0.79 4.86
CA LEU A 410 -3.98 -1.23 5.30
C LEU A 410 -4.38 -0.62 6.64
N ALA A 411 -3.43 -0.32 7.53
CA ALA A 411 -3.68 0.45 8.73
C ALA A 411 -4.12 1.90 8.41
N LEU A 412 -3.48 2.53 7.41
CA LEU A 412 -3.89 3.84 6.90
C LEU A 412 -5.32 3.78 6.32
N LEU A 413 -5.58 2.80 5.46
CA LEU A 413 -6.91 2.58 4.89
C LEU A 413 -8.00 2.36 5.93
N LEU A 414 -7.70 1.61 6.99
CA LEU A 414 -8.64 1.38 8.09
C LEU A 414 -8.92 2.69 8.86
N SER A 415 -7.90 3.52 9.07
CA SER A 415 -8.04 4.86 9.65
C SER A 415 -8.94 5.75 8.77
N ASP A 416 -8.68 5.77 7.47
CA ASP A 416 -9.47 6.53 6.49
C ASP A 416 -10.93 6.04 6.41
N SER A 417 -11.12 4.72 6.44
CA SER A 417 -12.45 4.10 6.48
C SER A 417 -13.21 4.49 7.73
N PHE A 418 -12.50 4.59 8.87
CA PHE A 418 -13.09 5.06 10.11
C PHE A 418 -13.48 6.54 10.05
N GLU A 419 -12.63 7.41 9.50
CA GLU A 419 -12.95 8.83 9.29
C GLU A 419 -14.16 9.01 8.36
N LEU A 420 -14.21 8.24 7.27
CA LEU A 420 -15.35 8.22 6.34
C LEU A 420 -16.63 7.78 7.05
N ALA A 421 -16.56 6.67 7.80
CA ALA A 421 -17.69 6.13 8.56
C ALA A 421 -18.21 7.14 9.61
N GLU A 422 -17.28 7.76 10.34
CA GLU A 422 -17.56 8.76 11.38
C GLU A 422 -18.18 10.04 10.78
N THR A 423 -17.65 10.52 9.66
CA THR A 423 -18.08 11.77 9.04
C THR A 423 -19.43 11.65 8.35
N ILE A 424 -19.73 10.54 7.68
CA ILE A 424 -20.99 10.38 6.93
C ILE A 424 -22.10 9.79 7.81
N TRP A 425 -21.78 8.78 8.63
CA TRP A 425 -22.78 8.00 9.38
C TRP A 425 -22.78 8.26 10.89
N GLY A 426 -21.92 9.15 11.41
CA GLY A 426 -21.96 9.57 12.82
C GLY A 426 -23.25 10.33 13.15
N ARG A 427 -23.95 9.91 14.21
CA ARG A 427 -25.21 10.56 14.65
C ARG A 427 -24.97 11.76 15.56
N ILE A 428 -23.87 11.75 16.30
CA ILE A 428 -23.64 12.69 17.39
C ILE A 428 -22.30 13.40 17.17
N TRP A 429 -22.31 14.73 17.30
CA TRP A 429 -21.13 15.59 17.36
C TRP A 429 -21.00 16.12 18.79
N LYS A 430 -19.93 15.71 19.49
CA LYS A 430 -19.69 16.03 20.90
C LYS A 430 -19.11 17.42 21.10
N ARG A 431 -18.37 17.95 20.12
CA ARG A 431 -17.67 19.25 20.22
C ARG A 431 -18.13 20.19 19.11
N ARG A 432 -19.44 20.31 18.89
CA ARG A 432 -19.98 21.32 17.99
C ARG A 432 -20.03 22.68 18.69
N TRP A 433 -19.24 23.62 18.19
CA TRP A 433 -19.21 25.00 18.66
C TRP A 433 -19.81 25.92 17.61
N GLU A 434 -20.70 26.82 18.03
CA GLU A 434 -21.30 27.84 17.17
C GLU A 434 -20.80 29.20 17.63
N ALA A 435 -20.18 29.94 16.71
CA ALA A 435 -19.74 31.30 16.97
C ALA A 435 -20.99 32.19 17.00
N LEU A 436 -21.61 32.38 18.15
CA LEU A 436 -22.79 33.25 18.30
C LEU A 436 -22.35 34.63 18.81
N PRO A 437 -23.07 35.70 18.47
CA PRO A 437 -22.79 37.03 19.02
C PRO A 437 -22.77 36.99 20.55
N ALA A 438 -21.82 37.67 21.17
CA ALA A 438 -21.75 37.80 22.62
C ALA A 438 -23.07 38.34 23.18
N PRO A 439 -23.68 37.69 24.20
CA PRO A 439 -24.80 38.25 24.94
C PRO A 439 -24.48 39.67 25.45
N ALA A 440 -25.49 40.54 25.49
CA ALA A 440 -25.32 41.87 26.05
C ALA A 440 -24.84 41.78 27.51
N GLY A 441 -23.79 42.53 27.85
CA GLY A 441 -23.16 42.51 29.18
C GLY A 441 -22.05 41.46 29.38
N THR A 442 -21.70 40.67 28.36
CA THR A 442 -20.51 39.79 28.42
C THR A 442 -19.25 40.63 28.59
N ALA A 443 -18.38 40.28 29.55
CA ALA A 443 -17.09 40.94 29.71
C ALA A 443 -16.21 40.64 28.49
N LEU A 444 -15.76 41.69 27.81
CA LEU A 444 -14.94 41.59 26.62
C LEU A 444 -13.52 42.02 26.97
N PRO A 445 -12.59 41.07 27.25
CA PRO A 445 -11.23 41.41 27.62
C PRO A 445 -10.47 42.00 26.44
N LYS A 446 -9.43 42.78 26.73
CA LYS A 446 -8.61 43.38 25.69
C LYS A 446 -7.90 42.32 24.84
N VAL A 447 -7.96 42.52 23.52
CA VAL A 447 -7.31 41.66 22.53
C VAL A 447 -6.12 42.38 21.91
N SER A 448 -4.95 41.74 21.90
CA SER A 448 -3.78 42.22 21.14
C SER A 448 -3.65 41.41 19.85
N ILE A 449 -3.87 42.03 18.70
CA ILE A 449 -3.80 41.39 17.39
C ILE A 449 -2.39 41.53 16.85
N HIS A 450 -1.71 40.42 16.59
CA HIS A 450 -0.37 40.37 16.00
C HIS A 450 -0.49 40.13 14.49
N LEU A 451 0.02 41.07 13.70
CA LEU A 451 0.00 41.06 12.24
C LEU A 451 1.44 41.07 11.71
N PRO A 452 2.09 39.90 11.54
CA PRO A 452 3.42 39.83 10.94
C PRO A 452 3.35 40.06 9.42
N ILE A 453 4.26 40.87 8.89
CA ILE A 453 4.39 41.15 7.45
C ILE A 453 5.85 40.97 6.99
N CYS A 454 6.06 40.46 5.78
CA CYS A 454 7.33 40.22 5.13
C CYS A 454 7.22 40.30 3.60
N ASN A 455 7.61 41.44 3.00
CA ASN A 455 7.63 41.72 1.56
C ASN A 455 6.26 41.66 0.83
N GLU A 456 5.12 41.71 1.53
CA GLU A 456 3.82 41.76 0.86
C GLU A 456 3.57 43.10 0.17
N PRO A 457 2.73 43.14 -0.88
CA PRO A 457 2.35 44.39 -1.51
C PRO A 457 1.63 45.32 -0.51
N PRO A 458 2.02 46.60 -0.42
CA PRO A 458 1.44 47.52 0.58
C PRO A 458 -0.09 47.64 0.50
N HIS A 459 -0.66 47.58 -0.69
CA HIS A 459 -2.11 47.70 -0.88
C HIS A 459 -2.88 46.50 -0.29
N MET A 460 -2.28 45.31 -0.29
CA MET A 460 -2.87 44.10 0.30
C MET A 460 -2.93 44.25 1.82
N VAL A 461 -1.81 44.64 2.44
CA VAL A 461 -1.73 44.87 3.90
C VAL A 461 -2.68 45.98 4.33
N ARG A 462 -2.81 47.07 3.55
CA ARG A 462 -3.78 48.15 3.81
C ARG A 462 -5.22 47.64 3.90
N GLN A 463 -5.64 46.73 3.00
CA GLN A 463 -6.98 46.15 3.07
C GLN A 463 -7.22 45.35 4.35
N THR A 464 -6.21 44.62 4.82
CA THR A 464 -6.28 43.90 6.10
C THR A 464 -6.38 44.87 7.27
N LEU A 465 -5.59 45.95 7.26
CA LEU A 465 -5.63 46.99 8.30
C LEU A 465 -6.97 47.73 8.32
N ASP A 466 -7.55 48.03 7.15
CA ASP A 466 -8.88 48.64 7.04
C ASP A 466 -9.96 47.71 7.61
N ALA A 467 -9.91 46.42 7.30
CA ALA A 467 -10.83 45.43 7.85
C ALA A 467 -10.70 45.29 9.39
N LEU A 468 -9.48 45.39 9.92
CA LEU A 468 -9.23 45.40 11.35
C LEU A 468 -9.76 46.69 12.02
N ALA A 469 -9.72 47.83 11.32
CA ALA A 469 -10.24 49.09 11.83
C ALA A 469 -11.77 49.09 11.95
N GLU A 470 -12.45 48.27 11.15
CA GLU A 470 -13.91 48.09 11.17
C GLU A 470 -14.41 47.06 12.20
N LEU A 471 -13.53 46.46 13.02
CA LEU A 471 -13.95 45.50 14.04
C LEU A 471 -14.92 46.11 15.06
N ASP A 472 -16.07 45.45 15.24
CA ASP A 472 -17.05 45.72 16.30
C ASP A 472 -16.57 45.09 17.61
N TYR A 473 -15.55 45.71 18.21
CA TYR A 473 -14.99 45.29 19.48
C TYR A 473 -14.49 46.49 20.30
N PRO A 474 -14.83 46.58 21.60
CA PRO A 474 -14.57 47.80 22.37
C PRO A 474 -13.08 48.04 22.64
N ASP A 475 -12.33 46.99 23.02
CA ASP A 475 -10.95 47.12 23.48
C ASP A 475 -10.00 46.16 22.77
N PHE A 476 -9.21 46.70 21.84
CA PHE A 476 -8.18 45.96 21.13
C PHE A 476 -7.05 46.87 20.66
N GLU A 477 -5.89 46.26 20.43
CA GLU A 477 -4.75 46.85 19.72
C GLU A 477 -4.33 45.97 18.55
N VAL A 478 -3.61 46.56 17.59
CA VAL A 478 -3.02 45.87 16.44
C VAL A 478 -1.52 46.18 16.43
N LEU A 479 -0.70 45.14 16.56
CA LEU A 479 0.76 45.19 16.45
C LEU A 479 1.16 44.69 15.07
N VAL A 480 1.52 45.62 14.19
CA VAL A 480 2.00 45.33 12.85
C VAL A 480 3.51 45.20 12.89
N VAL A 481 4.02 44.01 12.60
CA VAL A 481 5.45 43.70 12.72
C VAL A 481 6.02 43.33 11.37
N ASP A 482 6.69 44.28 10.73
CA ASP A 482 7.47 44.05 9.53
C ASP A 482 8.81 43.41 9.87
N ASN A 483 9.05 42.23 9.30
CA ASN A 483 10.29 41.49 9.48
C ASN A 483 10.85 41.02 8.13
N ASN A 484 12.18 41.13 7.99
CA ASN A 484 12.93 40.66 6.82
C ASN A 484 12.52 41.30 5.47
N THR A 485 11.83 42.44 5.50
CA THR A 485 11.61 43.30 4.32
C THR A 485 12.80 44.24 4.16
N ARG A 486 13.42 44.25 2.98
CA ARG A 486 14.57 45.14 2.68
C ARG A 486 14.18 46.40 1.94
N ASP A 487 13.09 46.36 1.19
CA ASP A 487 12.65 47.44 0.31
C ASP A 487 11.74 48.41 1.09
N PRO A 488 12.15 49.68 1.31
CA PRO A 488 11.32 50.68 1.96
C PRO A 488 9.98 50.92 1.27
N ALA A 489 9.92 50.74 -0.06
CA ALA A 489 8.68 50.91 -0.81
C ALA A 489 7.58 49.92 -0.42
N LEU A 490 7.93 48.82 0.25
CA LEU A 490 6.99 47.81 0.73
C LEU A 490 6.47 48.09 2.16
N TRP A 491 7.29 48.65 3.05
CA TRP A 491 6.91 48.79 4.46
C TRP A 491 6.57 50.24 4.89
N GLU A 492 7.19 51.26 4.31
CA GLU A 492 6.90 52.67 4.65
C GLU A 492 5.42 53.05 4.40
N PRO A 493 4.79 52.65 3.27
CA PRO A 493 3.37 52.97 3.06
C PRO A 493 2.43 52.27 4.04
N VAL A 494 2.87 51.13 4.61
CA VAL A 494 2.11 50.41 5.64
C VAL A 494 2.24 51.14 6.97
N GLN A 495 3.43 51.63 7.32
CA GLN A 495 3.66 52.45 8.50
C GLN A 495 2.81 53.73 8.48
N GLU A 496 2.79 54.45 7.35
CA GLU A 496 1.98 55.65 7.17
C GLU A 496 0.48 55.35 7.34
N HIS A 497 0.02 54.24 6.78
CA HIS A 497 -1.37 53.80 6.93
C HIS A 497 -1.72 53.47 8.38
N CYS A 498 -0.84 52.80 9.13
CA CYS A 498 -1.04 52.54 10.56
C CYS A 498 -1.16 53.84 11.35
N ALA A 499 -0.29 54.82 11.09
CA ALA A 499 -0.35 56.13 11.74
C ALA A 499 -1.69 56.84 11.48
N ARG A 500 -2.25 56.71 10.26
CA ARG A 500 -3.55 57.27 9.89
C ARG A 500 -4.73 56.58 10.58
N LEU A 501 -4.68 55.27 10.77
CA LEU A 501 -5.73 54.50 11.47
C LEU A 501 -5.75 54.79 12.99
N GLY A 502 -4.71 55.43 13.52
CA GLY A 502 -4.68 55.97 14.86
C GLY A 502 -3.99 55.06 15.89
N PRO A 503 -4.06 55.41 17.18
CA PRO A 503 -3.18 54.86 18.22
C PRO A 503 -3.38 53.37 18.51
N LYS A 504 -4.49 52.77 18.07
CA LYS A 504 -4.72 51.32 18.16
C LYS A 504 -3.77 50.52 17.25
N PHE A 505 -3.19 51.14 16.22
CA PHE A 505 -2.32 50.48 15.24
C PHE A 505 -0.85 50.88 15.45
N ARG A 506 -0.07 49.96 16.03
CA ARG A 506 1.35 50.16 16.34
C ARG A 506 2.21 49.40 15.33
N PHE A 507 3.06 50.12 14.62
CA PHE A 507 3.93 49.56 13.59
C PHE A 507 5.38 49.42 14.07
N PHE A 508 6.00 48.28 13.75
CA PHE A 508 7.40 47.98 14.07
C PHE A 508 8.11 47.43 12.83
N HIS A 509 9.24 48.03 12.46
CA HIS A 509 10.14 47.50 11.43
C HIS A 509 11.40 46.93 12.07
N LEU A 510 11.62 45.62 11.92
CA LEU A 510 12.71 44.90 12.58
C LEU A 510 13.95 44.70 11.70
N GLY A 511 13.90 45.06 10.41
CA GLY A 511 14.97 44.77 9.46
C GLY A 511 15.22 43.27 9.33
N GLN A 512 16.48 42.82 9.42
CA GLN A 512 16.80 41.38 9.44
C GLN A 512 16.59 40.79 10.84
N TRP A 513 15.62 39.89 10.98
CA TRP A 513 15.21 39.34 12.27
C TRP A 513 15.22 37.80 12.28
N PRO A 514 15.79 37.14 13.31
CA PRO A 514 15.84 35.68 13.41
C PRO A 514 14.44 35.07 13.61
N GLY A 515 14.32 33.76 13.35
CA GLY A 515 13.08 33.03 13.60
C GLY A 515 11.92 33.31 12.64
N TYR A 516 12.13 34.14 11.60
CA TYR A 516 11.11 34.51 10.60
C TYR A 516 9.78 34.92 11.27
N LYS A 517 8.63 34.36 10.86
CA LYS A 517 7.31 34.67 11.41
C LYS A 517 7.24 34.40 12.93
N ALA A 518 7.75 33.25 13.40
CA ALA A 518 7.78 32.92 14.82
C ALA A 518 8.56 33.97 15.65
N GLY A 519 9.71 34.43 15.14
CA GLY A 519 10.51 35.46 15.78
C GLY A 519 9.83 36.84 15.82
N ALA A 520 9.09 37.19 14.76
CA ALA A 520 8.28 38.42 14.72
C ALA A 520 7.10 38.35 15.72
N LEU A 521 6.42 37.20 15.81
CA LEU A 521 5.36 36.99 16.78
C LEU A 521 5.87 36.98 18.23
N ASN A 522 7.07 36.44 18.49
CA ASN A 522 7.72 36.53 19.79
C ASN A 522 8.11 37.99 20.15
N PHE A 523 8.45 38.81 19.17
CA PHE A 523 8.63 40.25 19.36
C PHE A 523 7.30 40.92 19.71
N ALA A 524 6.25 40.68 18.92
CA ALA A 524 4.90 41.21 19.19
C ALA A 524 4.37 40.81 20.58
N LEU A 525 4.66 39.59 21.04
CA LEU A 525 4.27 39.11 22.36
C LEU A 525 4.92 39.91 23.50
N ARG A 526 6.15 40.41 23.31
CA ARG A 526 6.82 41.29 24.29
C ARG A 526 6.23 42.70 24.30
N GLU A 527 5.81 43.18 23.13
CA GLU A 527 5.21 44.50 22.93
C GLU A 527 3.70 44.56 23.22
N THR A 528 3.10 43.40 23.51
CA THR A 528 1.67 43.25 23.83
C THR A 528 1.32 44.05 25.08
N ALA A 529 0.21 44.79 25.02
CA ALA A 529 -0.29 45.59 26.12
C ALA A 529 -0.40 44.75 27.41
N PRO A 530 0.09 45.25 28.57
CA PRO A 530 0.09 44.47 29.81
C PRO A 530 -1.29 44.00 30.29
N ASP A 531 -2.34 44.73 29.92
CA ASP A 531 -3.75 44.46 30.22
C ASP A 531 -4.45 43.55 29.19
N ALA A 532 -3.79 43.17 28.09
CA ALA A 532 -4.35 42.22 27.13
C ALA A 532 -4.39 40.81 27.71
N GLU A 533 -5.55 40.14 27.63
CA GLU A 533 -5.73 38.76 28.07
C GLU A 533 -5.73 37.75 26.91
N VAL A 534 -6.01 38.24 25.69
CA VAL A 534 -6.12 37.42 24.47
C VAL A 534 -5.18 37.97 23.40
N VAL A 535 -4.46 37.07 22.74
CA VAL A 535 -3.61 37.38 21.59
C VAL A 535 -4.28 36.83 20.34
N GLY A 536 -4.58 37.69 19.37
CA GLY A 536 -5.03 37.29 18.04
C GLY A 536 -3.85 37.21 17.08
N VAL A 537 -3.87 36.23 16.16
CA VAL A 537 -2.90 36.21 15.06
C VAL A 537 -3.64 36.15 13.73
N LEU A 538 -3.24 37.04 12.83
CA LEU A 538 -3.80 37.19 11.50
C LEU A 538 -2.65 37.29 10.48
N ASP A 539 -2.82 36.68 9.32
CA ASP A 539 -1.92 36.88 8.18
C ASP A 539 -2.24 38.20 7.46
N SER A 540 -1.23 38.77 6.80
CA SER A 540 -1.25 40.11 6.20
C SER A 540 -2.19 40.29 5.00
N ASP A 541 -2.81 39.21 4.54
CA ASP A 541 -3.68 39.15 3.37
C ASP A 541 -5.17 38.89 3.69
N TYR A 542 -5.50 38.71 4.98
CA TYR A 542 -6.85 38.40 5.43
C TYR A 542 -7.72 39.65 5.62
N VAL A 543 -8.93 39.61 5.07
CA VAL A 543 -10.01 40.54 5.40
C VAL A 543 -10.97 39.85 6.34
N VAL A 544 -11.08 40.35 7.56
CA VAL A 544 -11.94 39.80 8.62
C VAL A 544 -13.34 40.39 8.58
N SER A 545 -14.30 39.64 9.13
CA SER A 545 -15.65 40.12 9.40
C SER A 545 -15.63 41.07 10.61
N PRO A 546 -16.38 42.19 10.60
CA PRO A 546 -16.47 43.12 11.72
C PRO A 546 -16.80 42.45 13.07
N ASP A 547 -17.60 41.39 13.05
CA ASP A 547 -18.07 40.67 14.24
C ASP A 547 -17.10 39.56 14.72
N TRP A 548 -15.90 39.42 14.12
CA TRP A 548 -15.00 38.29 14.39
C TRP A 548 -14.64 38.15 15.88
N LEU A 549 -14.09 39.20 16.50
CA LEU A 549 -13.70 39.17 17.92
C LEU A 549 -14.92 38.96 18.83
N ARG A 550 -16.02 39.66 18.56
CA ARG A 550 -17.26 39.60 19.35
C ARG A 550 -17.89 38.21 19.38
N ARG A 551 -17.66 37.39 18.34
CA ARG A 551 -18.19 36.03 18.23
C ARG A 551 -17.23 34.96 18.75
N MET A 552 -15.93 35.25 18.80
CA MET A 552 -14.90 34.27 19.12
C MET A 552 -14.28 34.44 20.51
N VAL A 553 -14.14 35.68 21.02
CA VAL A 553 -13.59 35.93 22.36
C VAL A 553 -14.41 35.30 23.49
N PRO A 554 -15.76 35.27 23.47
CA PRO A 554 -16.54 34.68 24.56
C PRO A 554 -16.25 33.20 24.85
N PHE A 555 -15.63 32.46 23.93
CA PHE A 555 -15.18 31.09 24.24
C PHE A 555 -14.13 31.02 25.36
N PHE A 556 -13.42 32.13 25.65
CA PHE A 556 -12.46 32.23 26.75
C PHE A 556 -13.11 32.39 28.14
N ASP A 557 -14.43 32.55 28.24
CA ASP A 557 -15.16 32.41 29.51
C ASP A 557 -14.95 31.02 30.13
N ARG A 558 -14.60 30.04 29.27
CA ARG A 558 -14.14 28.72 29.71
C ARG A 558 -12.65 28.79 30.05
N PRO A 559 -12.26 28.67 31.33
CA PRO A 559 -10.88 28.86 31.76
C PRO A 559 -9.92 27.84 31.14
N GLN A 560 -10.39 26.66 30.75
CA GLN A 560 -9.58 25.63 30.11
C GLN A 560 -9.31 25.85 28.62
N VAL A 561 -9.98 26.80 27.96
CA VAL A 561 -9.76 27.09 26.54
C VAL A 561 -8.45 27.88 26.41
N GLY A 562 -7.48 27.27 25.73
CA GLY A 562 -6.18 27.88 25.44
C GLY A 562 -6.18 28.62 24.11
N PHE A 563 -6.91 28.12 23.10
CA PHE A 563 -7.06 28.83 21.82
C PHE A 563 -8.36 28.48 21.10
N VAL A 564 -8.80 29.41 20.25
CA VAL A 564 -9.92 29.26 19.32
C VAL A 564 -9.43 29.48 17.89
N GLN A 565 -9.99 28.73 16.95
CA GLN A 565 -9.56 28.69 15.55
C GLN A 565 -10.78 28.75 14.62
N ASN A 566 -10.74 29.64 13.64
CA ASN A 566 -11.63 29.65 12.48
C ASN A 566 -10.95 28.98 11.27
N PRO A 567 -11.67 28.53 10.24
CA PRO A 567 -11.09 28.03 8.99
C PRO A 567 -10.25 29.11 8.29
N GLN A 568 -9.26 28.66 7.53
CA GLN A 568 -8.70 29.47 6.46
C GLN A 568 -9.68 29.42 5.28
N ASP A 569 -10.26 30.56 4.92
CA ASP A 569 -11.13 30.72 3.77
C ASP A 569 -10.53 31.80 2.83
N TYR A 570 -10.99 31.85 1.58
CA TYR A 570 -10.32 32.63 0.54
C TYR A 570 -11.31 33.41 -0.33
N ARG A 571 -10.91 34.61 -0.77
CA ARG A 571 -11.78 35.52 -1.55
C ARG A 571 -11.54 35.47 -3.07
N ASP A 572 -10.43 34.91 -3.51
CA ASP A 572 -9.93 34.93 -4.89
C ASP A 572 -10.16 33.62 -5.67
N GLY A 573 -10.92 32.67 -5.11
CA GLY A 573 -11.19 31.38 -5.77
C GLY A 573 -11.97 31.45 -7.09
N HIS A 574 -12.50 32.62 -7.44
CA HIS A 574 -13.24 32.85 -8.68
C HIS A 574 -12.37 33.44 -9.80
N GLU A 575 -11.13 33.85 -9.52
CA GLU A 575 -10.26 34.54 -10.50
C GLU A 575 -9.77 33.61 -11.62
N SER A 576 -9.62 32.31 -11.35
CA SER A 576 -9.13 31.34 -12.32
C SER A 576 -9.63 29.92 -12.01
N LEU A 577 -9.60 29.02 -13.00
CA LEU A 577 -9.97 27.62 -12.78
C LEU A 577 -8.97 26.94 -11.83
N PHE A 578 -7.69 27.27 -11.93
CA PHE A 578 -6.66 26.81 -11.01
C PHE A 578 -6.98 27.20 -9.55
N LYS A 579 -7.27 28.48 -9.28
CA LYS A 579 -7.65 28.96 -7.95
C LYS A 579 -8.96 28.33 -7.47
N ARG A 580 -9.93 28.10 -8.36
CA ARG A 580 -11.17 27.38 -8.01
C ARG A 580 -10.90 25.95 -7.55
N MET A 581 -10.02 25.23 -8.24
CA MET A 581 -9.66 23.85 -7.85
C MET A 581 -8.97 23.82 -6.48
N MET A 582 -8.00 24.73 -6.23
CA MET A 582 -7.34 24.85 -4.93
C MET A 582 -8.29 25.24 -3.80
N PHE A 583 -9.21 26.17 -4.06
CA PHE A 583 -10.23 26.60 -3.09
C PHE A 583 -10.99 25.40 -2.53
N TRP A 584 -11.49 24.54 -3.41
CA TRP A 584 -12.25 23.37 -3.00
C TRP A 584 -11.38 22.31 -2.33
N GLU A 585 -10.12 22.14 -2.75
CA GLU A 585 -9.16 21.25 -2.07
C GLU A 585 -8.94 21.68 -0.61
N TYR A 586 -8.70 22.97 -0.35
CA TYR A 586 -8.59 23.50 1.01
C TYR A 586 -9.90 23.37 1.79
N ALA A 587 -11.05 23.69 1.17
CA ALA A 587 -12.35 23.64 1.83
C ALA A 587 -12.66 22.24 2.40
N GLY A 588 -12.25 21.17 1.71
CA GLY A 588 -12.40 19.79 2.21
C GLY A 588 -11.73 19.57 3.56
N PHE A 589 -10.51 20.08 3.75
CA PHE A 589 -9.78 19.95 5.01
C PHE A 589 -10.47 20.70 6.16
N PHE A 590 -10.91 21.94 5.93
CA PHE A 590 -11.54 22.76 6.96
C PHE A 590 -12.98 22.35 7.29
N ARG A 591 -13.72 21.78 6.34
CA ARG A 591 -15.12 21.35 6.52
C ARG A 591 -15.26 19.90 6.99
N CYS A 592 -14.28 19.04 6.68
CA CYS A 592 -14.27 17.63 7.09
C CYS A 592 -13.21 17.39 8.16
N GLY A 593 -11.93 17.48 7.79
CA GLY A 593 -10.81 17.05 8.63
C GLY A 593 -10.73 17.78 9.96
N MET A 594 -10.82 19.11 9.96
CA MET A 594 -10.80 19.93 11.19
C MET A 594 -12.00 19.70 12.09
N VAL A 595 -13.18 19.45 11.51
CA VAL A 595 -14.39 19.13 12.27
C VAL A 595 -14.24 17.77 12.97
N THR A 596 -13.73 16.77 12.27
CA THR A 596 -13.48 15.42 12.82
C THR A 596 -12.36 15.43 13.88
N ARG A 597 -11.32 16.27 13.69
CA ARG A 597 -10.27 16.49 14.69
C ARG A 597 -10.80 17.15 15.96
N ASN A 598 -11.68 18.13 15.80
CA ASN A 598 -12.26 18.87 16.91
C ASN A 598 -13.04 17.97 17.87
N GLU A 599 -13.68 16.89 17.40
CA GLU A 599 -14.39 15.90 18.25
C GLU A 599 -13.51 15.26 19.34
N ARG A 600 -12.18 15.30 19.18
CA ARG A 600 -11.22 14.74 20.14
C ARG A 600 -10.24 15.79 20.69
N ASN A 601 -10.59 17.08 20.60
CA ASN A 601 -9.74 18.19 21.05
C ASN A 601 -8.32 18.12 20.43
N ALA A 602 -8.25 17.88 19.11
CA ALA A 602 -7.00 17.58 18.40
C ALA A 602 -6.87 18.38 17.09
N ILE A 603 -7.44 19.59 17.06
CA ILE A 603 -7.31 20.47 15.91
C ILE A 603 -5.86 20.93 15.72
N ILE A 604 -5.50 21.23 14.48
CA ILE A 604 -4.21 21.86 14.20
C ILE A 604 -4.43 23.37 14.18
N GLN A 605 -3.54 24.14 14.80
CA GLN A 605 -3.57 25.60 14.72
C GLN A 605 -2.87 26.01 13.42
N HIS A 606 -3.47 26.92 12.65
CA HIS A 606 -3.09 27.16 11.24
C HIS A 606 -2.49 28.55 10.98
N GLY A 607 -1.92 29.17 12.00
CA GLY A 607 -1.07 30.35 11.87
C GLY A 607 -1.80 31.67 11.60
N THR A 608 -3.11 31.65 11.34
CA THR A 608 -3.98 32.82 11.10
C THR A 608 -5.38 32.51 11.60
N MET A 609 -6.23 33.53 11.70
CA MET A 609 -7.62 33.42 12.14
C MET A 609 -7.75 32.66 13.48
N THR A 610 -6.80 32.93 14.38
CA THR A 610 -6.75 32.31 15.71
C THR A 610 -6.74 33.37 16.79
N LEU A 611 -7.36 33.06 17.92
CA LEU A 611 -7.19 33.80 19.16
C LEU A 611 -6.67 32.82 20.22
N ILE A 612 -5.73 33.27 21.04
CA ILE A 612 -4.99 32.46 22.00
C ILE A 612 -5.04 33.18 23.34
N ARG A 613 -5.28 32.45 24.43
CA ARG A 613 -5.19 32.98 25.78
C ARG A 613 -3.72 33.37 26.04
N ARG A 614 -3.48 34.63 26.38
CA ARG A 614 -2.10 35.15 26.55
C ARG A 614 -1.32 34.37 27.61
N ALA A 615 -1.95 34.04 28.74
CA ALA A 615 -1.33 33.22 29.77
C ALA A 615 -0.89 31.86 29.24
N ALA A 616 -1.72 31.19 28.43
CA ALA A 616 -1.38 29.91 27.83
C ALA A 616 -0.19 30.02 26.85
N LEU A 617 -0.14 31.10 26.06
CA LEU A 617 0.99 31.37 25.16
C LEU A 617 2.29 31.67 25.93
N ALA A 618 2.20 32.41 27.04
CA ALA A 618 3.34 32.70 27.91
C ALA A 618 3.85 31.45 28.64
N ASP A 619 2.96 30.61 29.17
CA ASP A 619 3.29 29.32 29.81
C ASP A 619 3.89 28.32 28.81
N ALA A 620 3.50 28.43 27.54
CA ALA A 620 4.14 27.72 26.45
C ALA A 620 5.52 28.28 26.10
N GLY A 621 5.96 29.41 26.64
CA GLY A 621 7.24 30.03 26.29
C GLY A 621 7.27 30.61 24.86
N GLY A 622 6.11 31.05 24.35
CA GLY A 622 5.99 31.67 23.04
C GLY A 622 6.03 30.69 21.85
N TRP A 623 6.31 31.25 20.67
CA TRP A 623 6.32 30.54 19.38
C TRP A 623 7.65 29.83 19.14
N ALA A 624 7.59 28.61 18.61
CA ALA A 624 8.76 27.78 18.35
C ALA A 624 9.52 28.20 17.08
N GLU A 625 10.64 28.93 17.24
CA GLU A 625 11.48 29.39 16.12
C GLU A 625 12.27 28.27 15.41
N TRP A 626 12.36 27.07 16.00
CA TRP A 626 13.05 25.93 15.41
C TRP A 626 12.20 25.19 14.35
N CYS A 627 10.89 25.42 14.33
CA CYS A 627 9.94 24.74 13.46
C CYS A 627 9.35 25.73 12.44
N ILE A 628 9.28 25.34 11.16
CA ILE A 628 8.68 26.17 10.10
C ILE A 628 7.15 26.20 10.14
N CYS A 629 6.55 25.30 10.93
CA CYS A 629 5.14 25.27 11.26
C CYS A 629 5.00 25.53 12.76
N GLU A 630 5.44 26.72 13.18
CA GLU A 630 5.40 27.19 14.57
C GLU A 630 3.98 27.17 15.13
N ASP A 631 2.99 27.33 14.26
CA ASP A 631 1.57 27.33 14.56
C ASP A 631 1.06 25.97 15.05
N SER A 632 1.28 24.95 14.23
CA SER A 632 0.90 23.57 14.49
C SER A 632 1.65 23.01 15.69
N GLU A 633 2.91 23.44 15.88
CA GLU A 633 3.72 23.12 17.07
C GLU A 633 3.09 23.71 18.33
N LEU A 634 2.75 25.00 18.32
CA LEU A 634 2.13 25.68 19.46
C LEU A 634 0.81 25.01 19.83
N GLY A 635 -0.06 24.72 18.85
CA GLY A 635 -1.33 24.03 19.10
C GLY A 635 -1.14 22.69 19.82
N LEU A 636 -0.16 21.88 19.39
CA LEU A 636 0.19 20.62 20.06
C LEU A 636 0.74 20.86 21.47
N LYS A 637 1.60 21.87 21.64
CA LYS A 637 2.21 22.21 22.93
C LYS A 637 1.18 22.63 23.98
N LEU A 638 0.22 23.47 23.59
CA LEU A 638 -0.89 23.88 24.45
C LEU A 638 -1.74 22.67 24.87
N MET A 639 -2.06 21.76 23.94
CA MET A 639 -2.78 20.54 24.28
C MET A 639 -2.00 19.63 25.25
N ARG A 640 -0.66 19.57 25.12
CA ARG A 640 0.20 18.83 26.05
C ARG A 640 0.21 19.40 27.46
N GLN A 641 -0.03 20.70 27.59
CA GLN A 641 -0.18 21.40 28.87
C GLN A 641 -1.62 21.28 29.42
N GLY A 642 -2.53 20.60 28.72
CA GLY A 642 -3.90 20.37 29.17
C GLY A 642 -4.92 21.39 28.67
N TRP A 643 -4.50 22.36 27.85
CA TRP A 643 -5.41 23.34 27.27
C TRP A 643 -6.37 22.71 26.23
N GLU A 644 -7.60 23.21 26.22
CA GLU A 644 -8.59 22.89 25.20
C GLU A 644 -8.52 23.85 24.00
N ALA A 645 -8.77 23.29 22.84
CA ALA A 645 -8.90 24.00 21.58
C ALA A 645 -10.35 24.01 21.11
N VAL A 646 -10.80 25.15 20.60
CA VAL A 646 -12.13 25.33 20.03
C VAL A 646 -12.01 25.60 18.54
N TYR A 647 -12.79 24.88 17.73
CA TYR A 647 -12.89 25.12 16.30
C TYR A 647 -14.34 25.39 15.89
N THR A 648 -14.53 26.43 15.09
CA THR A 648 -15.82 26.70 14.44
C THR A 648 -15.61 26.67 12.92
N PRO A 649 -16.45 25.97 12.14
CA PRO A 649 -16.29 25.87 10.68
C PRO A 649 -16.83 27.10 9.93
N GLN A 650 -17.08 28.21 10.64
CA GLN A 650 -17.65 29.43 10.08
C GLN A 650 -16.53 30.34 9.56
N SER A 651 -16.63 30.78 8.31
CA SER A 651 -15.70 31.76 7.73
C SER A 651 -15.94 33.12 8.35
N LEU A 652 -14.97 33.61 9.13
CA LEU A 652 -14.96 34.95 9.72
C LEU A 652 -13.82 35.83 9.16
N GLY A 653 -13.03 35.31 8.22
CA GLY A 653 -12.02 36.07 7.51
C GLY A 653 -11.60 35.33 6.24
N ARG A 654 -11.16 36.08 5.23
CA ARG A 654 -10.80 35.55 3.92
C ARG A 654 -9.47 36.11 3.43
N GLY A 655 -8.51 35.23 3.20
CA GLY A 655 -7.19 35.54 2.63
C GLY A 655 -7.15 35.37 1.10
N VAL A 656 -5.95 35.28 0.55
CA VAL A 656 -5.70 35.00 -0.88
C VAL A 656 -4.91 33.71 -1.06
N MET A 657 -5.13 33.01 -2.17
CA MET A 657 -4.43 31.77 -2.50
C MET A 657 -3.18 32.04 -3.34
N PRO A 658 -2.27 31.06 -3.43
CA PRO A 658 -1.14 31.13 -4.35
C PRO A 658 -1.57 31.41 -5.80
N ASP A 659 -0.83 32.28 -6.51
CA ASP A 659 -1.17 32.63 -7.90
C ASP A 659 -0.70 31.59 -8.93
N ASP A 660 0.33 30.80 -8.60
CA ASP A 660 0.90 29.80 -9.50
C ASP A 660 1.15 28.45 -8.81
N PHE A 661 1.43 27.44 -9.65
CA PHE A 661 1.67 26.07 -9.19
C PHE A 661 2.96 25.91 -8.39
N ALA A 662 3.98 26.76 -8.61
CA ALA A 662 5.22 26.70 -7.85
C ALA A 662 5.03 27.20 -6.42
N ALA A 663 4.28 28.28 -6.23
CA ALA A 663 3.88 28.81 -4.93
C ALA A 663 2.99 27.82 -4.18
N TYR A 664 2.02 27.19 -4.87
CA TYR A 664 1.16 26.14 -4.28
C TYR A 664 1.98 24.96 -3.75
N ARG A 665 2.89 24.42 -4.57
CA ARG A 665 3.82 23.35 -4.15
C ARG A 665 4.71 23.77 -2.99
N LYS A 666 5.28 24.97 -3.05
CA LYS A 666 6.17 25.49 -2.00
C LYS A 666 5.44 25.61 -0.67
N GLN A 667 4.20 26.07 -0.67
CA GLN A 667 3.38 26.14 0.53
C GLN A 667 3.15 24.74 1.10
N ARG A 668 2.68 23.79 0.28
CA ARG A 668 2.40 22.42 0.74
C ARG A 668 3.66 21.68 1.21
N HIS A 669 4.80 21.91 0.55
CA HIS A 669 6.09 21.35 0.96
C HIS A 669 6.47 21.78 2.38
N ARG A 670 6.31 23.08 2.71
CA ARG A 670 6.61 23.58 4.07
C ARG A 670 5.75 22.90 5.12
N TRP A 671 4.45 22.74 4.85
CA TRP A 671 3.52 22.08 5.77
C TRP A 671 3.89 20.62 6.00
N ALA A 672 4.13 19.87 4.93
CA ALA A 672 4.52 18.47 5.02
C ALA A 672 5.85 18.28 5.76
N TYR A 673 6.86 19.08 5.41
CA TYR A 673 8.15 19.09 6.09
C TYR A 673 8.00 19.43 7.58
N GLY A 674 7.26 20.49 7.91
CA GLY A 674 7.03 20.94 9.27
C GLY A 674 6.33 19.90 10.14
N ALA A 675 5.31 19.21 9.63
CA ALA A 675 4.66 18.12 10.36
C ALA A 675 5.62 16.98 10.72
N ILE A 676 6.54 16.61 9.82
CA ILE A 676 7.57 15.61 10.15
C ILE A 676 8.52 16.12 11.24
N GLN A 677 8.92 17.40 11.19
CA GLN A 677 9.74 18.00 12.25
C GLN A 677 9.00 18.03 13.59
N ILE A 678 7.70 18.33 13.62
CA ILE A 678 6.87 18.28 14.83
C ILE A 678 6.78 16.84 15.36
N MET A 679 6.54 15.85 14.50
CA MET A 679 6.52 14.45 14.93
C MET A 679 7.85 14.01 15.56
N LYS A 680 8.98 14.45 14.99
CA LYS A 680 10.33 14.18 15.53
C LYS A 680 10.55 14.90 16.87
N GLY A 681 10.24 16.21 16.94
CA GLY A 681 10.40 17.02 18.14
C GLY A 681 9.53 16.56 19.31
N HIS A 682 8.36 15.99 19.02
CA HIS A 682 7.39 15.51 20.01
C HIS A 682 7.23 13.98 20.04
N ALA A 683 8.20 13.21 19.51
CA ALA A 683 8.08 11.77 19.33
C ALA A 683 7.74 11.04 20.65
N LYS A 684 8.35 11.44 21.77
CA LYS A 684 8.04 10.88 23.10
C LYS A 684 6.57 11.09 23.49
N ALA A 685 5.98 12.24 23.20
CA ALA A 685 4.59 12.54 23.55
C ALA A 685 3.59 11.85 22.60
N LEU A 686 3.95 11.67 21.34
CA LEU A 686 3.08 11.11 20.30
C LEU A 686 3.09 9.58 20.28
N PHE A 687 4.24 8.95 20.43
CA PHE A 687 4.40 7.50 20.23
C PHE A 687 4.61 6.68 21.51
N SER A 688 4.98 7.31 22.64
CA SER A 688 5.16 6.55 23.89
C SER A 688 3.81 6.22 24.55
N PRO A 689 3.51 4.93 24.81
CA PRO A 689 2.29 4.55 25.51
C PRO A 689 2.31 4.96 27.00
N PHE A 690 3.49 5.23 27.57
CA PHE A 690 3.67 5.54 28.99
C PHE A 690 3.44 7.00 29.35
N ARG A 691 3.52 7.90 28.37
CA ARG A 691 3.27 9.34 28.58
C ARG A 691 1.76 9.57 28.68
N LYS A 692 1.34 10.58 29.46
CA LYS A 692 -0.08 10.95 29.63
C LYS A 692 -0.37 12.43 29.33
N ASP A 693 0.59 13.13 28.74
CA ASP A 693 0.46 14.54 28.34
C ASP A 693 -0.54 14.75 27.18
N LEU A 694 -0.87 13.69 26.43
CA LEU A 694 -1.91 13.73 25.40
C LEU A 694 -2.92 12.61 25.61
N THR A 695 -4.18 12.90 25.31
CA THR A 695 -5.21 11.86 25.26
C THR A 695 -4.96 10.89 24.09
N PRO A 696 -5.47 9.65 24.15
CA PRO A 696 -5.36 8.72 23.02
C PRO A 696 -5.99 9.26 21.72
N GLY A 697 -7.05 10.08 21.83
CA GLY A 697 -7.70 10.71 20.69
C GLY A 697 -6.85 11.81 20.04
N GLN A 698 -6.15 12.60 20.85
CA GLN A 698 -5.18 13.59 20.35
C GLN A 698 -4.02 12.92 19.64
N ARG A 699 -3.39 11.92 20.27
CA ARG A 699 -2.29 11.15 19.64
C ARG A 699 -2.70 10.57 18.29
N TRP A 700 -3.87 9.94 18.26
CA TRP A 700 -4.43 9.38 17.03
C TRP A 700 -4.52 10.43 15.93
N HIS A 701 -5.13 11.59 16.20
CA HIS A 701 -5.36 12.61 15.17
C HIS A 701 -4.10 13.35 14.70
N PHE A 702 -3.10 13.53 15.55
CA PHE A 702 -1.81 14.06 15.12
C PHE A 702 -1.03 13.05 14.29
N VAL A 703 -0.96 11.79 14.73
CA VAL A 703 -0.21 10.74 14.01
C VAL A 703 -0.93 10.33 12.72
N MET A 704 -2.17 9.86 12.82
CA MET A 704 -2.95 9.39 11.67
C MET A 704 -3.41 10.53 10.76
N GLY A 705 -3.52 11.75 11.28
CA GLY A 705 -3.82 12.92 10.46
C GLY A 705 -2.67 13.39 9.57
N TRP A 706 -1.43 13.00 9.88
CA TRP A 706 -0.25 13.26 9.03
C TRP A 706 0.24 11.99 8.30
N ALA A 707 -0.26 10.81 8.69
CA ALA A 707 0.07 9.54 8.05
C ALA A 707 -0.22 9.49 6.53
N PRO A 708 -1.24 10.16 5.97
CA PRO A 708 -1.42 10.23 4.52
C PRO A 708 -0.19 10.78 3.78
N TRP A 709 0.51 11.76 4.36
CA TRP A 709 1.75 12.32 3.77
C TRP A 709 2.91 11.32 3.83
N LEU A 710 2.98 10.47 4.87
CA LEU A 710 3.90 9.32 4.90
C LEU A 710 3.54 8.32 3.79
N GLY A 711 2.25 8.13 3.52
CA GLY A 711 1.74 7.34 2.40
C GLY A 711 2.22 7.88 1.04
N ASP A 712 2.19 9.19 0.82
CA ASP A 712 2.71 9.83 -0.40
C ASP A 712 4.23 9.57 -0.57
N ALA A 713 4.99 9.62 0.53
CA ALA A 713 6.42 9.33 0.52
C ALA A 713 6.73 7.85 0.19
N LEU A 714 5.98 6.92 0.79
CA LEU A 714 6.08 5.50 0.47
C LEU A 714 5.68 5.24 -0.99
N GLY A 715 4.61 5.90 -1.47
CA GLY A 715 4.17 5.84 -2.86
C GLY A 715 5.29 6.23 -3.83
N LEU A 716 6.01 7.32 -3.56
CA LEU A 716 7.17 7.72 -4.36
C LEU A 716 8.27 6.64 -4.39
N VAL A 717 8.59 6.03 -3.25
CA VAL A 717 9.57 4.92 -3.19
C VAL A 717 9.08 3.72 -4.01
N PHE A 718 7.81 3.34 -3.89
CA PHE A 718 7.23 2.24 -4.65
C PHE A 718 7.19 2.49 -6.16
N VAL A 719 6.96 3.73 -6.60
CA VAL A 719 7.05 4.10 -8.02
C VAL A 719 8.47 3.87 -8.55
N LEU A 720 9.48 4.34 -7.83
CA LEU A 720 10.88 4.18 -8.25
C LEU A 720 11.29 2.69 -8.29
N LEU A 721 10.92 1.92 -7.27
CA LEU A 721 11.15 0.47 -7.25
C LEU A 721 10.39 -0.25 -8.36
N GLY A 722 9.13 0.15 -8.62
CA GLY A 722 8.30 -0.39 -9.68
C GLY A 722 8.87 -0.13 -11.08
N LEU A 723 9.47 1.04 -11.31
CA LEU A 723 10.18 1.36 -12.56
C LEU A 723 11.42 0.48 -12.74
N VAL A 724 12.22 0.28 -11.69
CA VAL A 724 13.38 -0.62 -11.72
C VAL A 724 12.94 -2.06 -12.00
N TRP A 725 11.89 -2.53 -11.33
CA TRP A 725 11.34 -3.87 -11.56
C TRP A 725 10.80 -4.03 -12.99
N SER A 726 10.13 -3.00 -13.51
CA SER A 726 9.63 -2.98 -14.90
C SER A 726 10.77 -3.03 -15.91
N ALA A 727 11.90 -2.38 -15.65
CA ALA A 727 13.09 -2.50 -16.48
C ALA A 727 13.60 -3.96 -16.50
N GLY A 728 13.61 -4.66 -15.36
CA GLY A 728 13.92 -6.09 -15.29
C GLY A 728 12.96 -6.93 -16.14
N LEU A 729 11.65 -6.69 -16.03
CA LEU A 729 10.63 -7.37 -16.83
C LEU A 729 10.78 -7.13 -18.35
N ILE A 730 11.32 -5.98 -18.75
CA ILE A 730 11.50 -5.61 -20.17
C ILE A 730 12.82 -6.16 -20.73
N PHE A 731 13.93 -5.95 -20.02
CA PHE A 731 15.28 -6.28 -20.52
C PHE A 731 15.74 -7.69 -20.15
N MET A 732 15.15 -8.30 -19.12
CA MET A 732 15.47 -9.64 -18.63
C MET A 732 14.18 -10.46 -18.37
N PRO A 733 13.32 -10.65 -19.40
CA PRO A 733 11.98 -11.22 -19.24
C PRO A 733 11.96 -12.70 -18.82
N VAL A 734 13.08 -13.42 -19.01
CA VAL A 734 13.21 -14.84 -18.63
C VAL A 734 13.55 -15.00 -17.15
N SER A 735 14.35 -14.10 -16.58
CA SER A 735 14.83 -14.19 -15.19
C SER A 735 14.04 -13.33 -14.21
N THR A 736 13.16 -12.45 -14.69
CA THR A 736 12.37 -11.54 -13.86
C THR A 736 10.89 -11.92 -13.92
N GLU A 737 10.32 -12.31 -12.77
CA GLU A 737 8.89 -12.60 -12.65
C GLU A 737 8.09 -11.38 -12.20
N PHE A 738 6.79 -11.36 -12.52
CA PHE A 738 5.88 -10.36 -12.00
C PHE A 738 5.70 -10.53 -10.48
N PRO A 739 5.50 -9.44 -9.72
CA PRO A 739 5.11 -9.56 -8.32
C PRO A 739 3.80 -10.32 -8.19
N ILE A 740 3.64 -11.08 -7.10
CA ILE A 740 2.41 -11.84 -6.88
C ILE A 740 1.19 -10.93 -6.83
N LEU A 741 0.05 -11.46 -7.28
CA LEU A 741 -1.24 -10.77 -7.36
C LEU A 741 -1.61 -10.02 -6.08
N LEU A 742 -1.33 -10.62 -4.92
CA LEU A 742 -1.69 -10.09 -3.61
C LEU A 742 -0.94 -8.81 -3.24
N PHE A 743 0.18 -8.47 -3.90
CA PHE A 743 0.86 -7.18 -3.73
C PHE A 743 0.37 -6.12 -4.74
N MET A 744 -0.16 -6.53 -5.89
CA MET A 744 -0.65 -5.61 -6.92
C MET A 744 -2.06 -5.08 -6.63
N LEU A 745 -3.00 -5.96 -6.28
CA LEU A 745 -4.41 -5.60 -6.08
C LEU A 745 -4.63 -4.51 -5.03
N PRO A 746 -3.99 -4.55 -3.84
CA PRO A 746 -4.21 -3.53 -2.84
C PRO A 746 -3.75 -2.14 -3.27
N SER A 747 -2.74 -2.03 -4.14
CA SER A 747 -2.26 -0.75 -4.66
C SER A 747 -3.31 -0.07 -5.54
N ILE A 748 -3.97 -0.84 -6.42
CA ILE A 748 -5.08 -0.36 -7.25
C ILE A 748 -6.30 -0.05 -6.37
N GLY A 749 -6.63 -0.96 -5.45
CA GLY A 749 -7.75 -0.83 -4.53
C GLY A 749 -7.64 0.39 -3.61
N LEU A 750 -6.42 0.71 -3.13
CA LEU A 750 -6.12 1.89 -2.33
C LEU A 750 -6.43 3.18 -3.10
N PHE A 751 -5.97 3.28 -4.34
CA PHE A 751 -6.24 4.45 -5.17
C PHE A 751 -7.75 4.61 -5.41
N GLY A 752 -8.44 3.53 -5.78
CA GLY A 752 -9.88 3.52 -5.98
C GLY A 752 -10.66 3.92 -4.70
N PHE A 753 -10.26 3.37 -3.56
CA PHE A 753 -10.86 3.71 -2.27
C PHE A 753 -10.64 5.18 -1.90
N LYS A 754 -9.42 5.71 -2.06
CA LYS A 754 -9.10 7.11 -1.76
C LYS A 754 -9.90 8.07 -2.66
N LEU A 755 -10.04 7.75 -3.94
CA LEU A 755 -10.88 8.51 -4.86
C LEU A 755 -12.35 8.45 -4.45
N PHE A 756 -12.86 7.28 -4.08
CA PHE A 756 -14.22 7.16 -3.56
C PHE A 756 -14.41 7.97 -2.27
N GLN A 757 -13.47 7.87 -1.33
CA GLN A 757 -13.51 8.53 -0.04
C GLN A 757 -13.60 10.05 -0.19
N ILE A 758 -12.74 10.67 -1.00
CA ILE A 758 -12.77 12.13 -1.20
C ILE A 758 -14.09 12.56 -1.85
N LEU A 759 -14.58 11.85 -2.86
CA LEU A 759 -15.83 12.17 -3.53
C LEU A 759 -17.04 12.05 -2.58
N ALA A 760 -17.06 11.00 -1.74
CA ALA A 760 -18.12 10.77 -0.76
C ALA A 760 -18.11 11.81 0.37
N LEU A 761 -16.93 12.15 0.92
CA LEU A 761 -16.80 13.17 1.97
C LEU A 761 -17.22 14.54 1.46
N TYR A 762 -16.78 14.93 0.26
CA TYR A 762 -17.16 16.21 -0.32
C TYR A 762 -18.66 16.27 -0.60
N ALA A 763 -19.24 15.20 -1.14
CA ALA A 763 -20.68 15.12 -1.35
C ALA A 763 -21.49 15.33 -0.07
N ALA A 764 -20.98 14.82 1.06
CA ALA A 764 -21.67 14.89 2.33
C ALA A 764 -21.46 16.22 3.09
N ARG A 765 -20.31 16.89 2.92
CA ARG A 765 -19.86 17.96 3.84
C ARG A 765 -19.41 19.26 3.19
N VAL A 766 -19.12 19.26 1.89
CA VAL A 766 -18.59 20.44 1.19
C VAL A 766 -19.65 20.95 0.21
N PRO A 767 -20.04 22.24 0.26
CA PRO A 767 -21.11 22.79 -0.57
C PRO A 767 -20.64 23.04 -2.02
N CYS A 768 -20.26 21.98 -2.72
CA CYS A 768 -19.68 22.02 -4.06
C CYS A 768 -20.32 21.02 -5.03
N GLY A 769 -20.31 21.35 -6.33
CA GLY A 769 -20.83 20.50 -7.40
C GLY A 769 -19.89 19.33 -7.70
N TRP A 770 -20.36 18.30 -8.41
CA TRP A 770 -19.56 17.10 -8.68
C TRP A 770 -18.24 17.38 -9.43
N ARG A 771 -18.25 18.36 -10.35
CA ARG A 771 -17.06 18.79 -11.10
C ARG A 771 -16.02 19.48 -10.21
N ASP A 772 -16.47 20.25 -9.24
CA ASP A 772 -15.60 20.87 -8.23
C ASP A 772 -14.93 19.82 -7.35
N ARG A 773 -15.63 18.72 -7.03
CA ARG A 773 -15.05 17.59 -6.27
C ARG A 773 -13.92 16.92 -7.04
N LEU A 774 -14.11 16.70 -8.34
CA LEU A 774 -13.05 16.18 -9.20
C LEU A 774 -11.89 17.16 -9.32
N GLY A 775 -12.18 18.45 -9.49
CA GLY A 775 -11.17 19.51 -9.51
C GLY A 775 -10.32 19.54 -8.23
N ALA A 776 -10.96 19.46 -7.07
CA ALA A 776 -10.30 19.36 -5.77
C ALA A 776 -9.44 18.10 -5.64
N ALA A 777 -9.95 16.94 -6.09
CA ALA A 777 -9.20 15.69 -6.09
C ALA A 777 -7.95 15.76 -6.99
N VAL A 778 -8.07 16.33 -8.18
CA VAL A 778 -6.95 16.54 -9.11
C VAL A 778 -5.93 17.52 -8.53
N ALA A 779 -6.36 18.64 -7.93
CA ALA A 779 -5.47 19.59 -7.27
C ALA A 779 -4.71 18.97 -6.09
N GLY A 780 -5.38 18.13 -5.28
CA GLY A 780 -4.73 17.39 -4.19
C GLY A 780 -3.71 16.37 -4.70
N LEU A 781 -4.07 15.56 -5.70
CA LEU A 781 -3.19 14.56 -6.31
C LEU A 781 -1.95 15.20 -6.97
N ALA A 782 -2.09 16.39 -7.54
CA ALA A 782 -0.98 17.14 -8.13
C ALA A 782 0.15 17.46 -7.14
N LEU A 783 -0.12 17.40 -5.83
CA LEU A 783 0.87 17.68 -4.78
C LEU A 783 1.57 16.43 -4.24
N THR A 784 1.10 15.21 -4.55
CA THR A 784 1.61 13.95 -3.97
C THR A 784 3.13 13.82 -4.08
N HIS A 785 3.72 14.09 -5.26
CA HIS A 785 5.17 14.06 -5.45
C HIS A 785 5.91 15.06 -4.54
N THR A 786 5.38 16.28 -4.46
CA THR A 786 5.96 17.36 -3.66
C THR A 786 5.90 17.04 -2.16
N ILE A 787 4.78 16.50 -1.69
CA ILE A 787 4.57 16.05 -0.32
C ILE A 787 5.52 14.89 0.00
N GLY A 788 5.60 13.87 -0.87
CA GLY A 788 6.50 12.73 -0.69
C GLY A 788 7.96 13.16 -0.52
N LYS A 789 8.45 14.07 -1.38
CA LYS A 789 9.79 14.65 -1.22
C LYS A 789 9.96 15.44 0.08
N ALA A 790 8.96 16.23 0.47
CA ALA A 790 9.00 17.01 1.71
C ALA A 790 9.11 16.13 2.95
N VAL A 791 8.38 15.03 2.96
CA VAL A 791 8.39 14.05 4.04
C VAL A 791 9.73 13.32 4.12
N LEU A 792 10.25 12.81 3.00
CA LEU A 792 11.57 12.18 2.96
C LEU A 792 12.66 13.17 3.44
N ALA A 793 12.63 14.40 2.96
CA ALA A 793 13.54 15.44 3.42
C ALA A 793 13.38 15.71 4.94
N GLY A 794 12.16 15.79 5.45
CA GLY A 794 11.88 16.02 6.87
C GLY A 794 12.36 14.89 7.78
N LEU A 795 12.33 13.64 7.30
CA LEU A 795 12.84 12.49 8.06
C LEU A 795 14.36 12.60 8.25
N PHE A 796 15.11 12.91 7.19
CA PHE A 796 16.58 12.88 7.21
C PHE A 796 17.26 14.21 7.53
N THR A 797 16.57 15.34 7.44
CA THR A 797 17.15 16.68 7.69
C THR A 797 16.56 17.36 8.93
N LYS A 798 17.29 18.37 9.43
CA LYS A 798 16.89 19.23 10.57
C LYS A 798 16.52 20.65 10.15
N ARG A 799 16.98 21.11 8.98
CA ARG A 799 16.70 22.45 8.42
C ARG A 799 16.57 22.33 6.91
N ALA A 800 15.56 22.98 6.34
CA ALA A 800 15.39 23.06 4.89
C ALA A 800 15.85 24.45 4.40
N PRO A 801 16.71 24.54 3.37
CA PRO A 801 17.04 25.82 2.73
C PRO A 801 15.84 26.37 1.96
N PHE A 802 15.80 27.69 1.79
CA PHE A 802 14.76 28.35 0.99
C PHE A 802 14.87 27.93 -0.48
N LEU A 803 13.88 27.17 -0.96
CA LEU A 803 13.79 26.77 -2.36
C LEU A 803 13.52 28.01 -3.24
N ARG A 804 14.50 28.38 -4.08
CA ARG A 804 14.35 29.40 -5.13
C ARG A 804 13.50 28.84 -6.27
N THR A 805 12.54 29.63 -6.74
CA THR A 805 11.75 29.32 -7.94
C THR A 805 12.54 29.66 -9.21
N PRO A 806 12.39 28.89 -10.30
CA PRO A 806 12.93 29.27 -11.60
C PRO A 806 12.29 30.59 -12.07
N LYS A 807 13.10 31.56 -12.51
CA LYS A 807 12.61 32.83 -13.06
C LYS A 807 12.51 32.71 -14.59
N MET A 808 11.33 32.41 -15.11
CA MET A 808 11.07 32.26 -16.56
C MET A 808 9.79 33.00 -16.97
N ALA A 809 9.73 34.32 -16.73
CA ALA A 809 8.51 35.12 -16.96
C ALA A 809 8.07 35.23 -18.43
N ASN A 810 8.98 35.01 -19.40
CA ASN A 810 8.74 35.29 -20.83
C ASN A 810 8.55 34.04 -21.72
N ALA A 811 8.54 32.82 -21.18
CA ALA A 811 8.36 31.60 -21.99
C ALA A 811 6.87 31.35 -22.34
N PRO A 812 6.53 30.60 -23.40
CA PRO A 812 5.15 30.21 -23.67
C PRO A 812 4.52 29.44 -22.49
N ALA A 813 3.24 29.67 -22.21
CA ALA A 813 2.50 29.08 -21.08
C ALA A 813 2.68 27.56 -20.94
N LEU A 814 2.63 26.82 -22.06
CA LEU A 814 2.83 25.37 -22.08
C LEU A 814 4.25 24.98 -21.60
N VAL A 815 5.27 25.70 -22.09
CA VAL A 815 6.67 25.46 -21.72
C VAL A 815 6.88 25.78 -20.24
N GLN A 816 6.32 26.89 -19.76
CA GLN A 816 6.36 27.25 -18.34
C GLN A 816 5.76 26.14 -17.47
N GLY A 817 4.54 25.68 -17.82
CA GLY A 817 3.85 24.63 -17.07
C GLY A 817 4.61 23.30 -17.05
N LEU A 818 5.18 22.86 -18.17
CA LEU A 818 5.97 21.63 -18.24
C LEU A 818 7.29 21.74 -17.46
N VAL A 819 7.99 22.88 -17.56
CA VAL A 819 9.24 23.10 -16.81
C VAL A 819 8.98 23.17 -15.31
N MET A 820 7.87 23.78 -14.89
CA MET A 820 7.46 23.79 -13.49
C MET A 820 7.25 22.37 -12.96
N ALA A 821 6.63 21.47 -13.74
CA ALA A 821 6.36 20.07 -13.35
C ALA A 821 7.35 19.07 -13.97
N ARG A 822 8.62 19.45 -14.20
CA ARG A 822 9.58 18.63 -14.97
C ARG A 822 9.86 17.25 -14.37
N GLU A 823 9.91 17.14 -13.04
CA GLU A 823 10.20 15.87 -12.37
C GLU A 823 8.99 14.95 -12.46
N GLU A 824 7.80 15.52 -12.23
CA GLU A 824 6.54 14.84 -12.37
C GLU A 824 6.32 14.38 -13.82
N LEU A 825 6.65 15.21 -14.81
CA LEU A 825 6.61 14.84 -16.23
C LEU A 825 7.57 13.69 -16.55
N ALA A 826 8.80 13.71 -16.02
CA ALA A 826 9.75 12.62 -16.22
C ALA A 826 9.21 11.30 -15.67
N LEU A 827 8.67 11.31 -14.45
CA LEU A 827 8.07 10.12 -13.83
C LEU A 827 6.82 9.64 -14.59
N LEU A 828 5.97 10.56 -15.07
CA LEU A 828 4.83 10.24 -15.92
C LEU A 828 5.28 9.48 -17.18
N VAL A 829 6.25 10.04 -17.91
CA VAL A 829 6.78 9.44 -19.15
C VAL A 829 7.42 8.08 -18.86
N LEU A 830 8.19 7.95 -17.78
CA LEU A 830 8.80 6.67 -17.39
C LEU A 830 7.75 5.61 -17.05
N CYS A 831 6.70 5.96 -16.28
CA CYS A 831 5.62 5.01 -15.98
C CYS A 831 4.88 4.56 -17.25
N TRP A 832 4.60 5.49 -18.18
CA TRP A 832 3.93 5.14 -19.43
C TRP A 832 4.84 4.33 -20.37
N ALA A 833 6.12 4.69 -20.48
CA ALA A 833 7.10 3.93 -21.23
C ALA A 833 7.28 2.50 -20.67
N ALA A 834 7.32 2.36 -19.34
CA ALA A 834 7.36 1.06 -18.68
C ALA A 834 6.08 0.25 -18.93
N ALA A 835 4.90 0.87 -18.86
CA ALA A 835 3.62 0.22 -19.13
C ALA A 835 3.54 -0.29 -20.58
N VAL A 836 3.96 0.53 -21.56
CA VAL A 836 4.05 0.15 -22.97
C VAL A 836 5.11 -0.95 -23.16
N GLY A 837 6.29 -0.81 -22.57
CA GLY A 837 7.36 -1.80 -22.68
C GLY A 837 6.95 -3.18 -22.15
N VAL A 838 6.33 -3.24 -20.96
CA VAL A 838 5.79 -4.48 -20.39
C VAL A 838 4.70 -5.07 -21.29
N THR A 839 3.80 -4.23 -21.80
CA THR A 839 2.74 -4.66 -22.72
C THR A 839 3.31 -5.26 -23.99
N VAL A 840 4.33 -4.65 -24.59
CA VAL A 840 4.96 -5.12 -25.84
C VAL A 840 5.73 -6.42 -25.62
N VAL A 841 6.54 -6.51 -24.55
CA VAL A 841 7.38 -7.69 -24.27
C VAL A 841 6.54 -8.90 -23.86
N HIS A 842 5.53 -8.70 -23.01
CA HIS A 842 4.72 -9.81 -22.45
C HIS A 842 3.38 -10.02 -23.16
N GLN A 843 3.04 -9.18 -24.14
CA GLN A 843 1.82 -9.24 -24.97
C GLN A 843 0.50 -9.36 -24.19
N MET A 844 0.48 -8.90 -22.94
CA MET A 844 -0.64 -9.12 -22.00
C MET A 844 -1.07 -10.60 -21.89
N GLY A 845 -0.16 -11.55 -22.13
CA GLY A 845 -0.46 -12.97 -22.17
C GLY A 845 -0.81 -13.59 -20.81
N THR A 846 -0.67 -12.83 -19.71
CA THR A 846 -0.98 -13.26 -18.34
C THR A 846 -1.72 -12.18 -17.56
N TRP A 847 -2.48 -12.57 -16.54
CA TRP A 847 -3.20 -11.61 -15.68
C TRP A 847 -2.24 -10.72 -14.90
N GLU A 848 -1.08 -11.24 -14.51
CA GLU A 848 -0.03 -10.49 -13.84
C GLU A 848 0.50 -9.36 -14.71
N ALA A 849 0.71 -9.60 -16.01
CA ALA A 849 1.15 -8.57 -16.95
C ALA A 849 0.11 -7.44 -17.10
N VAL A 850 -1.18 -7.81 -17.19
CA VAL A 850 -2.28 -6.83 -17.27
C VAL A 850 -2.35 -6.00 -15.99
N LEU A 851 -2.26 -6.64 -14.82
CA LEU A 851 -2.35 -5.95 -13.55
C LEU A 851 -1.13 -5.09 -13.25
N TRP A 852 0.07 -5.54 -13.60
CA TRP A 852 1.27 -4.72 -13.46
C TRP A 852 1.20 -3.47 -14.32
N THR A 853 0.71 -3.61 -15.56
CA THR A 853 0.43 -2.47 -16.45
C THR A 853 -0.59 -1.52 -15.80
N ALA A 854 -1.67 -2.05 -15.23
CA ALA A 854 -2.66 -1.25 -14.51
C ALA A 854 -2.07 -0.54 -13.28
N VAL A 855 -1.19 -1.19 -12.51
CA VAL A 855 -0.47 -0.58 -11.39
C VAL A 855 0.37 0.61 -11.87
N LEU A 856 1.15 0.45 -12.94
CA LEU A 856 1.97 1.53 -13.51
C LEU A 856 1.11 2.72 -13.97
N LEU A 857 -0.05 2.45 -14.60
CA LEU A 857 -0.97 3.49 -15.02
C LEU A 857 -1.62 4.21 -13.84
N VAL A 858 -2.06 3.49 -12.81
CA VAL A 858 -2.63 4.07 -11.57
C VAL A 858 -1.58 4.92 -10.85
N GLN A 859 -0.34 4.41 -10.74
CA GLN A 859 0.79 5.14 -10.16
C GLN A 859 1.16 6.39 -10.98
N SER A 860 0.83 6.44 -12.27
CA SER A 860 1.08 7.61 -13.12
C SER A 860 0.11 8.77 -12.87
N VAL A 861 -1.06 8.50 -12.26
CA VAL A 861 -2.15 9.49 -12.12
C VAL A 861 -1.75 10.73 -11.33
N PRO A 862 -1.05 10.66 -10.17
CA PRO A 862 -0.61 11.86 -9.46
C PRO A 862 0.32 12.75 -10.30
N TYR A 863 1.17 12.14 -11.13
CA TYR A 863 2.07 12.87 -12.01
C TYR A 863 1.33 13.51 -13.19
N LEU A 864 0.36 12.81 -13.76
CA LEU A 864 -0.54 13.38 -14.76
C LEU A 864 -1.33 14.57 -14.19
N ALA A 865 -1.84 14.44 -12.96
CA ALA A 865 -2.51 15.53 -12.25
C ALA A 865 -1.58 16.73 -12.05
N ALA A 866 -0.33 16.51 -11.62
CA ALA A 866 0.66 17.57 -11.44
C ALA A 866 0.97 18.31 -12.74
N VAL A 867 1.23 17.59 -13.84
CA VAL A 867 1.47 18.20 -15.15
C VAL A 867 0.24 18.98 -15.62
N THR A 868 -0.96 18.40 -15.47
CA THR A 868 -2.22 19.05 -15.88
C THR A 868 -2.48 20.34 -15.12
N VAL A 869 -2.35 20.32 -13.79
CA VAL A 869 -2.56 21.49 -12.93
C VAL A 869 -1.49 22.56 -13.19
N SER A 870 -0.24 22.15 -13.41
CA SER A 870 0.86 23.07 -13.74
C SER A 870 0.65 23.79 -15.07
N VAL A 871 0.24 23.05 -16.11
CA VAL A 871 -0.10 23.63 -17.42
C VAL A 871 -1.31 24.55 -17.29
N LEU A 872 -2.37 24.11 -16.60
CA LEU A 872 -3.56 24.91 -16.36
C LEU A 872 -3.25 26.23 -15.65
N ALA A 873 -2.45 26.19 -14.59
CA ALA A 873 -2.03 27.36 -13.83
C ALA A 873 -1.23 28.37 -14.69
N SER A 874 -0.54 27.88 -15.72
CA SER A 874 0.25 28.73 -16.64
C SER A 874 -0.59 29.32 -17.79
N LEU A 875 -1.82 28.86 -18.01
CA LEU A 875 -2.67 29.36 -19.10
C LEU A 875 -3.21 30.77 -18.81
N PRO A 876 -3.37 31.63 -19.85
CA PRO A 876 -4.04 32.92 -19.68
C PRO A 876 -5.45 32.76 -19.13
N GLY A 877 -5.89 33.71 -18.28
CA GLY A 877 -7.20 33.66 -17.62
C GLY A 877 -8.39 33.47 -18.58
N ARG A 878 -8.34 34.04 -19.79
CA ARG A 878 -9.37 33.83 -20.83
C ARG A 878 -9.54 32.36 -21.23
N ARG A 879 -8.44 31.65 -21.49
CA ARG A 879 -8.50 30.20 -21.79
C ARG A 879 -8.99 29.39 -20.61
N GLN A 880 -8.59 29.75 -19.40
CA GLN A 880 -9.09 29.07 -18.20
C GLN A 880 -10.62 29.26 -18.04
N ALA A 881 -11.13 30.45 -18.34
CA ALA A 881 -12.56 30.74 -18.33
C ALA A 881 -13.32 29.96 -19.41
N GLU A 882 -12.77 29.84 -20.63
CA GLU A 882 -13.34 29.01 -21.71
C GLU A 882 -13.41 27.52 -21.30
N ILE A 883 -12.34 26.99 -20.69
CA ILE A 883 -12.33 25.61 -20.18
C ILE A 883 -13.39 25.44 -19.08
N ALA A 884 -13.48 26.38 -18.14
CA ALA A 884 -14.47 26.35 -17.08
C ALA A 884 -15.91 26.39 -17.63
N ALA A 885 -16.16 27.19 -18.66
CA ALA A 885 -17.46 27.29 -19.33
C ALA A 885 -17.81 25.99 -20.08
N ASN A 886 -16.85 25.39 -20.79
CA ASN A 886 -17.02 24.08 -21.46
C ASN A 886 -17.29 22.95 -20.45
N LEU A 887 -16.66 23.04 -19.28
CA LEU A 887 -16.95 22.19 -18.13
C LEU A 887 -18.23 22.60 -17.39
N GLY A 888 -19.05 23.52 -17.90
CA GLY A 888 -20.30 24.00 -17.30
C GLY A 888 -20.19 24.36 -15.82
N LEU A 889 -19.07 24.95 -15.40
CA LEU A 889 -18.86 25.43 -14.04
C LEU A 889 -19.49 26.83 -13.90
N SER A 890 -20.18 27.06 -12.78
CA SER A 890 -20.73 28.39 -12.49
C SER A 890 -19.60 29.41 -12.32
N PRO A 891 -19.73 30.62 -12.90
CA PRO A 891 -18.74 31.68 -12.72
C PRO A 891 -18.65 32.18 -11.26
N ARG A 892 -19.68 31.94 -10.44
CA ARG A 892 -19.61 32.19 -9.00
C ARG A 892 -19.10 30.94 -8.28
N VAL A 893 -18.04 31.08 -7.51
CA VAL A 893 -17.77 30.18 -6.38
C VAL A 893 -18.77 30.59 -5.30
N PRO A 894 -19.72 29.72 -4.88
CA PRO A 894 -20.62 30.06 -3.80
C PRO A 894 -19.80 30.54 -2.61
N ALA A 895 -20.07 31.75 -2.12
CA ALA A 895 -19.53 32.16 -0.84
C ALA A 895 -19.88 31.04 0.16
N ALA A 896 -18.94 30.69 1.02
CA ALA A 896 -19.18 29.69 2.06
C ALA A 896 -20.10 30.27 3.17
N SER A 897 -21.19 30.93 2.78
CA SER A 897 -22.19 31.54 3.65
C SER A 897 -23.02 30.46 4.32
N GLY A 898 -22.79 30.26 5.62
CA GLY A 898 -23.79 30.34 6.68
C GLY A 898 -25.09 29.52 6.63
N ALA A 899 -25.40 28.75 5.59
CA ALA A 899 -26.58 27.89 5.61
C ALA A 899 -26.28 26.68 6.50
N SER A 900 -26.92 26.64 7.67
CA SER A 900 -27.03 25.42 8.43
C SER A 900 -27.59 24.35 7.49
N VAL A 901 -26.80 23.32 7.22
CA VAL A 901 -27.32 22.10 6.60
C VAL A 901 -28.22 21.46 7.65
N VAL A 902 -29.47 21.92 7.68
CA VAL A 902 -30.57 21.20 8.30
C VAL A 902 -30.57 19.85 7.61
N ALA A 903 -30.31 18.80 8.38
CA ALA A 903 -30.44 17.43 7.93
C ALA A 903 -31.90 17.19 7.50
N ARG A 904 -32.21 17.40 6.22
CA ARG A 904 -33.32 16.72 5.55
C ARG A 904 -32.90 15.27 5.39
N SER A 905 -33.05 14.48 6.45
CA SER A 905 -33.06 13.02 6.36
C SER A 905 -34.07 12.51 7.38
N GLY A 906 -35.32 12.40 6.93
CA GLY A 906 -36.41 11.91 7.76
C GLY A 906 -37.76 12.11 7.08
N GLU A 907 -37.87 11.72 5.80
CA GLU A 907 -39.13 11.34 5.14
C GLU A 907 -38.79 10.91 3.70
N GLY A 908 -39.02 9.63 3.39
CA GLY A 908 -38.88 9.06 2.05
C GLY A 908 -37.69 8.12 1.86
N LEU A 909 -38.02 6.81 1.91
CA LEU A 909 -37.25 5.60 1.53
C LEU A 909 -36.32 5.00 2.60
#